data_AF-A0A953RTB4-F1
#
_entry.id   AF-A0A953RTB4-F1
#
_cell.length_a   1.000
_cell.length_b   1.000
_cell.length_c   1.000
_cell.angle_alpha   90.00
_cell.angle_beta   90.00
_cell.angle_gamma   90.00
#
_symmetry.space_group_name_H-M   'P 1'
#
loop_
_entity.id
_entity.type
_entity.pdbx_description
1 polymer ?
#
loop_
_entity_poly.entity_id
_entity_poly.type
_entity_poly.pdbx_seq_one_letter_code
_entity_poly.pdbx_strand_id
1 'polypeptide(L)'
;MRVAFFSPLPPAKSGIADYSAALLEHFNGLAEVETFAAKPASFDPSRYDVCVYQLGNNPYHDFVYEAALKHPGVVVMHEANLHHLVADLTIQRNDWDGYVREVGRNHGPAAEEYAERFVRTRQRAPDYSLPMMRTVLAVSRGAIVHSDAVGAELRANGFEGPMARIPHGAWTEPVDRMRYRARLALEERTPLVGVFGFLKPYKRIAESLRAFRRLVRAVPDARMILVGEAHPELPLQSLITSMGLREHVRHLDFVPLEDFNGYLGACDIVLNLRYPTVGESSGTLQRALGMGKAVIVSDVGSFRELPDDICLKTPVDATEGEHLFEYLNLLATRPSVRSALGDRARAWAERECSWDTVARRYAGFLEAVVAGKQPPEPAKATAAVATVSAQPVPAEYITSWAPPQNGSRAYVETHRTRLERTLALTPPGGPADRILEMGAYLQITPALKTRLGYGEVRGCYYGPRGETDHRSVTSENGEDFRCDIDLFDAEKDRFPYDDGYFSTVLCCELIEHLPSDPMHMMCEINRILKPDGTLVLTTPNIASARAVSAILQGFHPMLFPAYLRPNPAGETEARHNREYSSREVKDLLENSGFEVVTLETGPFRDEPKPEYAWVEHLLDRYILPKEHRGEGIYAVGRKRRGVRERYPSWLYA
;
A
#
# COMPACT_ATOMS: atom_id res chain seq x y z
N MET A 1 8.29 -34.37 -6.34
CA MET A 1 7.25 -34.16 -7.38
C MET A 1 7.94 -33.95 -8.71
N ARG A 2 7.49 -34.64 -9.77
CA ARG A 2 7.96 -34.52 -11.15
C ARG A 2 7.07 -33.55 -11.91
N VAL A 3 7.65 -32.51 -12.50
CA VAL A 3 6.92 -31.40 -13.14
C VAL A 3 7.33 -31.28 -14.61
N ALA A 4 6.36 -31.33 -15.52
CA ALA A 4 6.57 -30.92 -16.90
C ALA A 4 6.32 -29.43 -17.04
N PHE A 5 7.37 -28.64 -17.32
CA PHE A 5 7.32 -27.19 -17.33
C PHE A 5 7.37 -26.65 -18.77
N PHE A 6 6.24 -26.17 -19.27
CA PHE A 6 6.10 -25.62 -20.62
C PHE A 6 6.19 -24.10 -20.58
N SER A 7 7.22 -23.56 -21.24
CA SER A 7 7.44 -22.12 -21.33
C SER A 7 8.40 -21.80 -22.47
N PRO A 8 8.24 -20.66 -23.18
CA PRO A 8 9.38 -20.13 -23.91
C PRO A 8 10.56 -19.89 -22.95
N LEU A 9 11.78 -20.05 -23.45
CA LEU A 9 13.03 -19.78 -22.74
C LEU A 9 13.96 -18.94 -23.63
N PRO A 10 14.94 -18.23 -23.05
CA PRO A 10 15.96 -17.54 -23.83
C PRO A 10 16.59 -18.51 -24.87
N PRO A 11 16.81 -18.09 -26.13
CA PRO A 11 16.88 -16.70 -26.63
C PRO A 11 15.54 -16.11 -27.13
N ALA A 12 14.38 -16.73 -26.84
CA ALA A 12 13.09 -16.14 -27.21
C ALA A 12 12.93 -14.73 -26.60
N LYS A 13 12.58 -13.75 -27.42
CA LYS A 13 12.44 -12.34 -27.02
C LYS A 13 11.10 -12.09 -26.30
N SER A 14 10.90 -12.73 -25.16
CA SER A 14 9.69 -12.63 -24.34
C SER A 14 10.05 -12.38 -22.88
N GLY A 15 9.33 -11.48 -22.20
CA GLY A 15 9.52 -11.27 -20.75
C GLY A 15 9.22 -12.52 -19.92
N ILE A 16 8.35 -13.40 -20.42
CA ILE A 16 8.05 -14.68 -19.75
C ILE A 16 9.21 -15.67 -19.92
N ALA A 17 9.99 -15.57 -21.00
CA ALA A 17 11.20 -16.38 -21.15
C ALA A 17 12.23 -16.03 -20.07
N ASP A 18 12.46 -14.74 -19.83
CA ASP A 18 13.35 -14.28 -18.74
C ASP A 18 12.80 -14.67 -17.35
N TYR A 19 11.48 -14.52 -17.14
CA TYR A 19 10.81 -14.94 -15.90
C TYR A 19 11.02 -16.43 -15.62
N SER A 20 10.76 -17.27 -16.62
CA SER A 20 10.85 -18.71 -16.48
C SER A 20 12.27 -19.19 -16.26
N ALA A 21 13.26 -18.59 -16.94
CA ALA A 21 14.67 -18.89 -16.69
C ALA A 21 15.05 -18.59 -15.22
N ALA A 22 14.68 -17.41 -14.72
CA ALA A 22 14.96 -17.02 -13.33
C ALA A 22 14.21 -17.90 -12.31
N LEU A 23 12.94 -18.24 -12.57
CA LEU A 23 12.18 -19.13 -11.71
C LEU A 23 12.82 -20.53 -11.63
N LEU A 24 13.25 -21.09 -12.76
CA LEU A 24 13.80 -22.44 -12.85
C LEU A 24 15.09 -22.61 -12.04
N GLU A 25 15.93 -21.57 -11.95
CA GLU A 25 17.16 -21.60 -11.13
C GLU A 25 16.87 -21.94 -9.65
N HIS A 26 15.73 -21.48 -9.13
CA HIS A 26 15.31 -21.74 -7.75
C HIS A 26 14.35 -22.94 -7.64
N PHE A 27 13.53 -23.17 -8.66
CA PHE A 27 12.50 -24.20 -8.63
C PHE A 27 13.07 -25.61 -8.81
N ASN A 28 14.18 -25.78 -9.53
CA ASN A 28 14.87 -27.06 -9.71
C ASN A 28 15.37 -27.69 -8.40
N GLY A 29 15.57 -26.89 -7.34
CA GLY A 29 15.92 -27.39 -6.00
C GLY A 29 14.74 -27.93 -5.19
N LEU A 30 13.51 -27.69 -5.65
CA LEU A 30 12.27 -28.02 -4.94
C LEU A 30 11.45 -29.13 -5.62
N ALA A 31 11.66 -29.33 -6.93
CA ALA A 31 10.98 -30.36 -7.72
C ALA A 31 11.91 -30.92 -8.80
N GLU A 32 11.61 -32.12 -9.29
CA GLU A 32 12.26 -32.70 -10.46
C GLU A 32 11.56 -32.12 -11.70
N VAL A 33 12.18 -31.13 -12.35
CA VAL A 33 11.57 -30.37 -13.45
C VAL A 33 12.17 -30.78 -14.80
N GLU A 34 11.31 -31.17 -15.74
CA GLU A 34 11.67 -31.31 -17.15
C GLU A 34 11.07 -30.14 -17.93
N THR A 35 11.92 -29.40 -18.64
CA THR A 35 11.52 -28.16 -19.33
C THR A 35 11.26 -28.40 -20.81
N PHE A 36 10.17 -27.82 -21.30
CA PHE A 36 9.74 -27.88 -22.69
C PHE A 36 9.72 -26.46 -23.25
N ALA A 37 10.74 -26.10 -24.02
CA ALA A 37 10.88 -24.78 -24.66
C ALA A 37 10.27 -24.71 -26.07
N ALA A 38 9.79 -25.84 -26.58
CA ALA A 38 9.11 -25.99 -27.86
C ALA A 38 8.18 -27.21 -27.81
N LYS A 39 7.37 -27.41 -28.84
CA LYS A 39 6.49 -28.56 -28.98
C LYS A 39 7.31 -29.87 -29.02
N PRO A 40 7.14 -30.79 -28.06
CA PRO A 40 7.84 -32.07 -28.09
C PRO A 40 7.31 -32.97 -29.22
N ALA A 41 8.18 -33.81 -29.80
CA ALA A 41 7.79 -34.78 -30.83
C ALA A 41 6.80 -35.83 -30.29
N SER A 42 7.00 -36.25 -29.04
CA SER A 42 6.10 -37.13 -28.28
C SER A 42 6.07 -36.67 -26.83
N PHE A 43 4.90 -36.72 -26.19
CA PHE A 43 4.75 -36.38 -24.78
C PHE A 43 3.89 -37.42 -24.08
N ASP A 44 4.43 -38.01 -23.02
CA ASP A 44 3.72 -38.95 -22.15
C ASP A 44 3.46 -38.26 -20.80
N PRO A 45 2.23 -37.78 -20.56
CA PRO A 45 1.89 -37.09 -19.32
C PRO A 45 2.00 -37.98 -18.08
N SER A 46 1.96 -39.31 -18.21
CA SER A 46 2.02 -40.24 -17.06
C SER A 46 3.38 -40.25 -16.34
N ARG A 47 4.41 -39.69 -16.97
CA ARG A 47 5.75 -39.53 -16.40
C ARG A 47 5.84 -38.39 -15.36
N TYR A 48 4.84 -37.52 -15.29
CA TYR A 48 4.84 -36.33 -14.43
C TYR A 48 3.64 -36.33 -13.49
N ASP A 49 3.82 -35.72 -12.32
CA ASP A 49 2.73 -35.56 -11.35
C ASP A 49 1.81 -34.37 -11.75
N VAL A 50 2.40 -33.34 -12.38
CA VAL A 50 1.70 -32.14 -12.85
C VAL A 50 2.42 -31.49 -14.04
N CYS A 51 1.64 -30.92 -14.96
CA CYS A 51 2.14 -30.05 -16.01
C CYS A 51 1.89 -28.57 -15.64
N VAL A 52 2.86 -27.70 -15.93
CA VAL A 52 2.80 -26.25 -15.67
C VAL A 52 2.96 -25.51 -16.99
N TYR A 53 2.07 -24.56 -17.27
CA TYR A 53 1.98 -23.86 -18.54
C TYR A 53 2.13 -22.35 -18.35
N GLN A 54 3.25 -21.77 -18.77
CA GLN A 54 3.49 -20.33 -18.71
C GLN A 54 2.84 -19.63 -19.91
N LEU A 55 1.71 -18.96 -19.72
CA LEU A 55 0.90 -18.38 -20.79
C LEU A 55 1.00 -16.84 -20.81
N GLY A 56 1.25 -16.31 -22.01
CA GLY A 56 1.17 -14.88 -22.31
C GLY A 56 0.56 -14.64 -23.70
N ASN A 57 0.19 -13.40 -23.98
CA ASN A 57 -0.59 -13.04 -25.17
C ASN A 57 0.27 -12.74 -26.39
N ASN A 58 1.13 -13.69 -26.76
CA ASN A 58 1.99 -13.56 -27.93
C ASN A 58 2.31 -14.93 -28.55
N PRO A 59 2.81 -14.97 -29.80
CA PRO A 59 3.01 -16.21 -30.55
C PRO A 59 4.01 -17.21 -29.93
N TYR A 60 4.92 -16.77 -29.06
CA TYR A 60 5.91 -17.66 -28.42
C TYR A 60 5.27 -18.68 -27.46
N HIS A 61 3.96 -18.58 -27.19
CA HIS A 61 3.23 -19.47 -26.29
C HIS A 61 2.31 -20.44 -27.02
N ASP A 62 2.38 -20.54 -28.36
CA ASP A 62 1.52 -21.40 -29.17
C ASP A 62 1.58 -22.88 -28.74
N PHE A 63 2.78 -23.43 -28.60
CA PHE A 63 3.01 -24.81 -28.17
C PHE A 63 2.62 -25.04 -26.71
N VAL A 64 2.74 -24.00 -25.86
CA VAL A 64 2.33 -24.06 -24.45
C VAL A 64 0.81 -24.15 -24.36
N TYR A 65 0.10 -23.32 -25.12
CA TYR A 65 -1.35 -23.32 -25.19
C TYR A 65 -1.90 -24.62 -25.78
N GLU A 66 -1.33 -25.09 -26.90
CA GLU A 66 -1.70 -26.38 -27.51
C GLU A 66 -1.46 -27.57 -26.56
N ALA A 67 -0.39 -27.53 -25.75
CA ALA A 67 -0.12 -28.57 -24.76
C ALA A 67 -1.11 -28.51 -23.59
N ALA A 68 -1.44 -27.32 -23.09
CA ALA A 68 -2.44 -27.12 -22.03
C ALA A 68 -3.82 -27.65 -22.42
N LEU A 69 -4.22 -27.48 -23.69
CA LEU A 69 -5.49 -28.00 -24.20
C LEU A 69 -5.54 -29.53 -24.28
N LYS A 70 -4.39 -30.18 -24.49
CA LYS A 70 -4.31 -31.65 -24.64
C LYS A 70 -4.08 -32.36 -23.31
N HIS A 71 -3.38 -31.73 -22.39
CA HIS A 71 -2.94 -32.32 -21.15
C HIS A 71 -3.31 -31.38 -19.99
N PRO A 72 -4.43 -31.61 -19.30
CA PRO A 72 -4.87 -30.79 -18.18
C PRO A 72 -3.79 -30.63 -17.10
N GLY A 73 -3.46 -29.38 -16.77
CA GLY A 73 -2.45 -29.04 -15.76
C GLY A 73 -2.70 -27.66 -15.15
N VAL A 74 -1.65 -27.05 -14.60
CA VAL A 74 -1.72 -25.72 -13.99
C VAL A 74 -1.28 -24.67 -14.99
N VAL A 75 -2.15 -23.69 -15.26
CA VAL A 75 -1.81 -22.54 -16.09
C VAL A 75 -1.28 -21.39 -15.24
N VAL A 76 -0.24 -20.72 -15.71
CA VAL A 76 0.24 -19.45 -15.14
C VAL A 76 -0.18 -18.35 -16.10
N MET A 77 -1.09 -17.51 -15.64
CA MET A 77 -1.65 -16.42 -16.44
C MET A 77 -0.88 -15.13 -16.14
N HIS A 78 -0.01 -14.73 -17.07
CA HIS A 78 0.77 -13.48 -16.96
C HIS A 78 -0.03 -12.22 -17.30
N GLU A 79 -1.21 -12.40 -17.89
CA GLU A 79 -2.20 -11.37 -18.21
C GLU A 79 -3.60 -12.00 -18.35
N ALA A 80 -4.63 -11.16 -18.33
CA ALA A 80 -6.04 -11.57 -18.38
C ALA A 80 -6.64 -11.48 -19.80
N ASN A 81 -5.82 -11.54 -20.85
CA ASN A 81 -6.35 -11.61 -22.22
C ASN A 81 -5.36 -12.36 -23.13
N LEU A 82 -5.81 -13.42 -23.81
CA LEU A 82 -5.01 -14.21 -24.75
C LEU A 82 -5.42 -14.01 -26.21
N HIS A 83 -6.14 -12.93 -26.55
CA HIS A 83 -6.68 -12.72 -27.89
C HIS A 83 -5.62 -12.70 -28.99
N HIS A 84 -4.50 -12.00 -28.81
CA HIS A 84 -3.42 -12.01 -29.80
C HIS A 84 -2.84 -13.41 -30.00
N LEU A 85 -2.67 -14.20 -28.94
CA LEU A 85 -2.27 -15.60 -29.05
C LEU A 85 -3.30 -16.43 -29.83
N VAL A 86 -4.60 -16.28 -29.52
CA VAL A 86 -5.67 -16.98 -30.23
C VAL A 86 -5.74 -16.56 -31.70
N ALA A 87 -5.60 -15.28 -32.01
CA ALA A 87 -5.55 -14.77 -33.37
C ALA A 87 -4.35 -15.34 -34.15
N ASP A 88 -3.21 -15.53 -33.50
CA ASP A 88 -2.04 -16.18 -34.12
C ASP A 88 -2.30 -17.68 -34.39
N LEU A 89 -2.92 -18.38 -33.45
CA LEU A 89 -3.31 -19.79 -33.58
C LEU A 89 -4.42 -20.03 -34.62
N THR A 90 -5.16 -19.00 -35.02
CA THR A 90 -6.33 -19.10 -35.90
C THR A 90 -6.17 -18.27 -37.16
N ILE A 91 -6.37 -16.95 -37.08
CA ILE A 91 -6.33 -15.99 -38.19
C ILE A 91 -5.01 -16.09 -38.98
N GLN A 92 -3.86 -16.07 -38.30
CA GLN A 92 -2.56 -16.13 -39.00
C GLN A 92 -2.29 -17.49 -39.66
N ARG A 93 -2.96 -18.55 -39.17
CA ARG A 93 -2.97 -19.89 -39.78
C ARG A 93 -4.12 -20.08 -40.79
N ASN A 94 -4.82 -18.99 -41.13
CA ASN A 94 -5.98 -18.96 -42.04
C ASN A 94 -7.20 -19.80 -41.57
N ASP A 95 -7.30 -20.10 -40.27
CA ASP A 95 -8.45 -20.77 -39.65
C ASP A 95 -9.44 -19.74 -39.05
N TRP A 96 -10.17 -19.07 -39.95
CA TRP A 96 -11.18 -18.07 -39.54
C TRP A 96 -12.39 -18.71 -38.83
N ASP A 97 -12.75 -19.93 -39.21
CA ASP A 97 -13.80 -20.70 -38.53
C ASP A 97 -13.41 -20.99 -37.08
N GLY A 98 -12.14 -21.33 -36.84
CA GLY A 98 -11.58 -21.49 -35.49
C GLY A 98 -11.66 -20.21 -34.68
N TYR A 99 -11.31 -19.08 -35.28
CA TYR A 99 -11.42 -17.79 -34.62
C TYR A 99 -12.87 -17.48 -34.18
N VAL A 100 -13.85 -17.66 -35.08
CA VAL A 100 -15.27 -17.43 -34.78
C VAL A 100 -15.75 -18.34 -33.65
N ARG A 101 -15.38 -19.63 -33.67
CA ARG A 101 -15.70 -20.57 -32.58
C ARG A 101 -15.10 -20.12 -31.24
N GLU A 102 -13.87 -19.63 -31.22
CA GLU A 102 -13.25 -19.11 -30.00
C GLU A 102 -13.98 -17.86 -29.48
N VAL A 103 -14.39 -16.95 -30.37
CA VAL A 103 -15.23 -15.80 -29.97
C VAL A 103 -16.53 -16.28 -29.34
N GLY A 104 -17.20 -17.27 -29.95
CA GLY A 104 -18.43 -17.86 -29.41
C GLY A 104 -18.26 -18.52 -28.05
N ARG A 105 -17.18 -19.27 -27.85
CA ARG A 105 -16.86 -19.89 -26.55
C ARG A 105 -16.63 -18.85 -25.45
N ASN A 106 -15.95 -17.76 -25.77
CA ASN A 106 -15.60 -16.72 -24.79
C ASN A 106 -16.75 -15.74 -24.52
N HIS A 107 -17.57 -15.40 -25.53
CA HIS A 107 -18.55 -14.31 -25.44
C HIS A 107 -19.98 -14.69 -25.83
N GLY A 108 -20.24 -15.97 -26.12
CA GLY A 108 -21.57 -16.50 -26.38
C GLY A 108 -22.05 -16.36 -27.83
N PRO A 109 -23.26 -16.87 -28.14
CA PRO A 109 -23.75 -17.03 -29.52
C PRO A 109 -23.89 -15.71 -30.30
N ALA A 110 -24.24 -14.62 -29.62
CA ALA A 110 -24.37 -13.32 -30.28
C ALA A 110 -23.02 -12.77 -30.78
N ALA A 111 -21.94 -12.98 -30.00
CA ALA A 111 -20.60 -12.58 -30.41
C ALA A 111 -20.07 -13.49 -31.54
N GLU A 112 -20.42 -14.77 -31.52
CA GLU A 112 -20.14 -15.73 -32.60
C GLU A 112 -20.78 -15.28 -33.91
N GLU A 113 -22.09 -14.99 -33.90
CA GLU A 113 -22.82 -14.50 -35.07
C GLU A 113 -22.24 -13.19 -35.61
N TYR A 114 -21.87 -12.27 -34.70
CA TYR A 114 -21.21 -11.02 -35.09
C TYR A 114 -19.85 -11.29 -35.77
N ALA A 115 -19.02 -12.16 -35.19
CA ALA A 115 -17.71 -12.50 -35.74
C ALA A 115 -17.85 -13.20 -37.10
N GLU A 116 -18.80 -14.12 -37.24
CA GLU A 116 -19.11 -14.82 -38.49
C GLU A 116 -19.52 -13.84 -39.60
N ARG A 117 -20.39 -12.88 -39.27
CA ARG A 117 -20.95 -11.95 -40.25
C ARG A 117 -19.96 -10.88 -40.67
N PHE A 118 -19.19 -10.32 -39.74
CA PHE A 118 -18.41 -9.10 -39.95
C PHE A 118 -16.90 -9.27 -39.86
N VAL A 119 -16.40 -10.11 -38.96
CA VAL A 119 -14.95 -10.27 -38.75
C VAL A 119 -14.38 -11.28 -39.74
N ARG A 120 -15.01 -12.45 -39.90
CA ARG A 120 -14.64 -13.47 -40.88
C ARG A 120 -14.66 -12.92 -42.31
N THR A 121 -15.66 -12.10 -42.65
CA THR A 121 -15.79 -11.44 -43.96
C THR A 121 -14.90 -10.21 -44.12
N ARG A 122 -14.09 -9.87 -43.10
CA ARG A 122 -13.14 -8.74 -43.06
C ARG A 122 -13.79 -7.36 -43.25
N GLN A 123 -15.10 -7.25 -43.02
CA GLN A 123 -15.79 -5.95 -42.97
C GLN A 123 -15.41 -5.17 -41.71
N ARG A 124 -15.02 -5.88 -40.64
CA ARG A 124 -14.52 -5.32 -39.38
C ARG A 124 -13.26 -6.05 -38.96
N ALA A 125 -12.35 -5.34 -38.31
CA ALA A 125 -11.18 -5.93 -37.67
C ALA A 125 -11.59 -6.69 -36.39
N PRO A 126 -10.81 -7.71 -35.96
CA PRO A 126 -10.93 -8.29 -34.63
C PRO A 126 -10.89 -7.23 -33.52
N ASP A 127 -11.82 -7.31 -32.57
CA ASP A 127 -11.79 -6.49 -31.37
C ASP A 127 -10.88 -7.13 -30.32
N TYR A 128 -9.60 -6.75 -30.33
CA TYR A 128 -8.59 -7.29 -29.42
C TYR A 128 -8.81 -6.95 -27.93
N SER A 129 -9.84 -6.17 -27.58
CA SER A 129 -10.21 -5.94 -26.19
C SER A 129 -10.95 -7.12 -25.55
N LEU A 130 -11.44 -8.06 -26.35
CA LEU A 130 -12.19 -9.25 -25.91
C LEU A 130 -11.28 -10.30 -25.25
N PRO A 131 -11.48 -10.64 -23.97
CA PRO A 131 -10.67 -11.67 -23.31
C PRO A 131 -10.91 -13.09 -23.85
N MET A 132 -9.89 -13.71 -24.44
CA MET A 132 -9.98 -15.07 -25.02
C MET A 132 -9.35 -16.16 -24.13
N MET A 133 -9.83 -16.32 -22.89
CA MET A 133 -9.23 -17.24 -21.90
C MET A 133 -10.06 -18.48 -21.54
N ARG A 134 -11.38 -18.49 -21.80
CA ARG A 134 -12.30 -19.52 -21.30
C ARG A 134 -11.92 -20.94 -21.73
N THR A 135 -11.48 -21.09 -22.98
CA THR A 135 -11.12 -22.39 -23.57
C THR A 135 -10.00 -23.08 -22.80
N VAL A 136 -8.95 -22.35 -22.44
CA VAL A 136 -7.83 -22.93 -21.69
C VAL A 136 -8.16 -23.07 -20.20
N LEU A 137 -8.95 -22.16 -19.63
CA LEU A 137 -9.39 -22.26 -18.24
C LEU A 137 -10.29 -23.47 -17.99
N ALA A 138 -11.17 -23.81 -18.94
CA ALA A 138 -12.12 -24.92 -18.84
C ALA A 138 -11.44 -26.29 -18.70
N VAL A 139 -10.21 -26.44 -19.21
CA VAL A 139 -9.43 -27.68 -19.14
C VAL A 139 -8.34 -27.65 -18.07
N SER A 140 -8.17 -26.52 -17.37
CA SER A 140 -7.09 -26.33 -16.41
C SER A 140 -7.42 -26.95 -15.05
N ARG A 141 -6.45 -27.66 -14.45
CA ARG A 141 -6.54 -28.22 -13.09
C ARG A 141 -6.33 -27.18 -12.00
N GLY A 142 -5.67 -26.07 -12.31
CA GLY A 142 -5.35 -24.99 -11.39
C GLY A 142 -4.81 -23.77 -12.13
N ALA A 143 -4.83 -22.60 -11.49
CA ALA A 143 -4.29 -21.37 -12.06
C ALA A 143 -3.36 -20.65 -11.08
N ILE A 144 -2.25 -20.12 -11.59
CA ILE A 144 -1.39 -19.16 -10.90
C ILE A 144 -1.58 -17.80 -11.57
N VAL A 145 -1.82 -16.77 -10.75
CA VAL A 145 -1.91 -15.37 -11.17
C VAL A 145 -0.94 -14.53 -10.35
N HIS A 146 -0.53 -13.38 -10.87
CA HIS A 146 0.37 -12.47 -10.15
C HIS A 146 -0.35 -11.33 -9.43
N SER A 147 -1.66 -11.19 -9.64
CA SER A 147 -2.48 -10.12 -9.08
C SER A 147 -3.90 -10.61 -8.80
N ASP A 148 -4.56 -10.02 -7.80
CA ASP A 148 -5.94 -10.32 -7.45
C ASP A 148 -6.91 -9.86 -8.56
N ALA A 149 -6.60 -8.76 -9.26
CA ALA A 149 -7.35 -8.29 -10.43
C ALA A 149 -7.39 -9.34 -11.56
N VAL A 150 -6.24 -9.95 -11.90
CA VAL A 150 -6.22 -11.05 -12.88
C VAL A 150 -6.99 -12.26 -12.38
N GLY A 151 -6.86 -12.58 -11.08
CA GLY A 151 -7.65 -13.64 -10.46
C GLY A 151 -9.16 -13.41 -10.58
N ALA A 152 -9.62 -12.18 -10.37
CA ALA A 152 -11.03 -11.80 -10.53
C ALA A 152 -11.49 -11.95 -11.98
N GLU A 153 -10.66 -11.58 -12.97
CA GLU A 153 -10.96 -11.79 -14.40
C GLU A 153 -11.09 -13.27 -14.75
N LEU A 154 -10.22 -14.13 -14.22
CA LEU A 154 -10.33 -15.59 -14.39
C LEU A 154 -11.66 -16.12 -13.82
N ARG A 155 -12.05 -15.67 -12.62
CA ARG A 155 -13.33 -16.04 -12.00
C ARG A 155 -14.53 -15.56 -12.82
N ALA A 156 -14.51 -14.31 -13.28
CA ALA A 156 -15.54 -13.74 -14.14
C ALA A 156 -15.67 -14.49 -15.49
N ASN A 157 -14.59 -15.15 -15.92
CA ASN A 157 -14.54 -15.98 -17.12
C ASN A 157 -14.73 -17.49 -16.84
N GLY A 158 -15.30 -17.85 -15.69
CA GLY A 158 -15.80 -19.21 -15.42
C GLY A 158 -14.76 -20.18 -14.89
N PHE A 159 -13.58 -19.72 -14.45
CA PHE A 159 -12.63 -20.61 -13.78
C PHE A 159 -13.09 -20.91 -12.35
N GLU A 160 -13.40 -22.18 -12.03
CA GLU A 160 -13.83 -22.62 -10.69
C GLU A 160 -12.72 -23.38 -9.92
N GLY A 161 -11.61 -23.70 -10.60
CA GLY A 161 -10.53 -24.50 -10.03
C GLY A 161 -9.71 -23.79 -8.93
N PRO A 162 -8.77 -24.51 -8.30
CA PRO A 162 -7.84 -23.93 -7.33
C PRO A 162 -7.00 -22.84 -8.00
N MET A 163 -6.83 -21.72 -7.30
CA MET A 163 -6.10 -20.56 -7.79
C MET A 163 -5.16 -20.05 -6.71
N ALA A 164 -3.93 -19.68 -7.08
CA ALA A 164 -2.99 -19.02 -6.18
C ALA A 164 -2.49 -17.71 -6.76
N ARG A 165 -2.48 -16.68 -5.91
CA ARG A 165 -1.74 -15.44 -6.17
C ARG A 165 -0.30 -15.61 -5.73
N ILE A 166 0.60 -15.68 -6.71
CA ILE A 166 2.04 -15.75 -6.49
C ILE A 166 2.67 -14.50 -7.11
N PRO A 167 3.35 -13.64 -6.32
CA PRO A 167 3.92 -12.42 -6.86
C PRO A 167 4.92 -12.72 -7.98
N HIS A 168 5.03 -11.81 -8.93
CA HIS A 168 6.06 -11.90 -9.96
C HIS A 168 7.43 -11.71 -9.31
N GLY A 169 8.42 -12.54 -9.66
CA GLY A 169 9.77 -12.45 -9.10
C GLY A 169 10.48 -11.15 -9.47
N ALA A 170 11.35 -10.69 -8.57
CA ALA A 170 12.13 -9.46 -8.72
C ALA A 170 13.64 -9.74 -8.76
N TRP A 171 14.35 -8.89 -9.51
CA TRP A 171 15.81 -8.92 -9.64
C TRP A 171 16.42 -7.85 -8.76
N THR A 172 17.37 -8.23 -7.92
CA THR A 172 17.95 -7.36 -6.87
C THR A 172 19.46 -7.20 -7.02
N GLU A 173 20.02 -7.74 -8.11
CA GLU A 173 21.45 -7.67 -8.38
C GLU A 173 21.89 -6.21 -8.56
N PRO A 174 22.99 -5.81 -7.89
CA PRO A 174 23.51 -4.46 -8.02
C PRO A 174 24.03 -4.24 -9.45
N VAL A 175 23.79 -3.04 -9.97
CA VAL A 175 24.25 -2.61 -11.28
C VAL A 175 25.25 -1.48 -11.10
N ASP A 176 26.34 -1.49 -11.89
CA ASP A 176 27.27 -0.36 -11.96
C ASP A 176 26.59 0.84 -12.66
N ARG A 177 25.91 1.65 -11.85
CA ARG A 177 25.20 2.86 -12.26
C ARG A 177 26.07 3.81 -13.06
N MET A 178 27.32 4.01 -12.65
CA MET A 178 28.20 5.03 -13.24
C MET A 178 28.77 4.59 -14.58
N ARG A 179 29.04 3.29 -14.78
CA ARG A 179 29.38 2.73 -16.11
C ARG A 179 28.35 3.09 -17.18
N TYR A 180 27.06 2.97 -16.85
CA TYR A 180 25.98 3.24 -17.80
C TYR A 180 25.66 4.73 -17.96
N ARG A 181 25.81 5.54 -16.91
CA ARG A 181 25.71 7.00 -17.02
C ARG A 181 26.83 7.60 -17.88
N ALA A 182 28.04 7.08 -17.79
CA ALA A 182 29.15 7.50 -18.66
C ALA A 182 28.86 7.25 -20.15
N ARG A 183 28.25 6.10 -20.51
CA ARG A 183 27.81 5.81 -21.89
C ARG A 183 26.72 6.76 -22.41
N LEU A 184 26.02 7.43 -21.50
CA LEU A 184 25.01 8.45 -21.81
C LEU A 184 25.57 9.88 -21.74
N ALA A 185 26.85 10.05 -21.42
CA ALA A 185 27.49 11.34 -21.14
C ALA A 185 26.76 12.13 -20.03
N LEU A 186 26.36 11.44 -18.96
CA LEU A 186 25.65 12.03 -17.82
C LEU A 186 26.51 12.06 -16.57
N GLU A 187 26.41 13.16 -15.84
CA GLU A 187 26.99 13.30 -14.50
C GLU A 187 26.14 12.55 -13.46
N GLU A 188 26.71 12.32 -12.28
CA GLU A 188 26.02 11.60 -11.20
C GLU A 188 24.76 12.32 -10.72
N ARG A 189 24.77 13.66 -10.73
CA ARG A 189 23.67 14.47 -10.20
C ARG A 189 22.56 14.71 -11.22
N THR A 190 22.80 14.42 -12.50
CA THR A 190 21.82 14.63 -13.57
C THR A 190 20.60 13.71 -13.37
N PRO A 191 19.38 14.26 -13.17
CA PRO A 191 18.19 13.45 -13.03
C PRO A 191 17.90 12.68 -14.32
N LEU A 192 17.88 11.35 -14.24
CA LEU A 192 17.62 10.47 -15.37
C LEU A 192 16.28 9.73 -15.20
N VAL A 193 15.34 10.03 -16.10
CA VAL A 193 14.05 9.34 -16.22
C VAL A 193 14.15 8.23 -17.26
N GLY A 194 13.62 7.04 -16.98
CA GLY A 194 13.65 5.91 -17.92
C GLY A 194 12.27 5.34 -18.24
N VAL A 195 12.07 4.98 -19.50
CA VAL A 195 10.92 4.17 -19.97
C VAL A 195 11.48 2.98 -20.72
N PHE A 196 10.98 1.77 -20.42
CA PHE A 196 11.64 0.53 -20.83
C PHE A 196 10.69 -0.49 -21.49
N GLY A 197 11.30 -1.33 -22.34
CA GLY A 197 10.68 -2.43 -23.09
C GLY A 197 10.01 -1.96 -24.38
N PHE A 198 9.31 -2.85 -25.09
CA PHE A 198 8.69 -2.52 -26.38
C PHE A 198 7.74 -1.31 -26.29
N LEU A 199 8.06 -0.21 -26.98
CA LEU A 199 7.40 1.09 -26.83
C LEU A 199 6.13 1.13 -27.67
N LYS A 200 5.01 0.76 -27.04
CA LYS A 200 3.66 0.81 -27.63
C LYS A 200 2.85 2.00 -27.11
N PRO A 201 1.82 2.47 -27.83
CA PRO A 201 0.96 3.58 -27.40
C PRO A 201 0.37 3.39 -26.00
N TYR A 202 -0.03 2.16 -25.64
CA TYR A 202 -0.58 1.88 -24.31
C TYR A 202 0.40 2.16 -23.17
N LYS A 203 1.72 2.27 -23.42
CA LYS A 203 2.72 2.60 -22.38
C LYS A 203 2.75 4.10 -22.01
N ARG A 204 1.74 4.86 -22.46
CA ARG A 204 1.59 6.29 -22.19
C ARG A 204 2.84 7.10 -22.56
N ILE A 205 3.47 6.75 -23.68
CA ILE A 205 4.73 7.38 -24.11
C ILE A 205 4.50 8.87 -24.43
N ALA A 206 3.39 9.20 -25.08
CA ALA A 206 3.06 10.59 -25.40
C ALA A 206 2.84 11.42 -24.13
N GLU A 207 2.13 10.86 -23.14
CA GLU A 207 1.87 11.50 -21.84
C GLU A 207 3.17 11.67 -21.05
N SER A 208 4.02 10.64 -21.03
CA SER A 208 5.35 10.68 -20.42
C SER A 208 6.20 11.81 -21.01
N LEU A 209 6.22 11.96 -22.34
CA LEU A 209 6.94 13.03 -23.02
C LEU A 209 6.33 14.42 -22.73
N ARG A 210 5.00 14.56 -22.67
CA ARG A 210 4.33 15.82 -22.32
C ARG A 210 4.68 16.26 -20.89
N ALA A 211 4.63 15.34 -19.92
CA ALA A 211 5.00 15.61 -18.53
C ALA A 211 6.50 15.93 -18.41
N PHE A 212 7.35 15.18 -19.10
CA PHE A 212 8.79 15.41 -19.12
C PHE A 212 9.17 16.75 -19.75
N ARG A 213 8.47 17.19 -20.80
CA ARG A 213 8.65 18.55 -21.37
C ARG A 213 8.40 19.65 -20.35
N ARG A 214 7.41 19.47 -19.47
CA ARG A 214 7.17 20.40 -18.38
C ARG A 214 8.29 20.32 -17.34
N LEU A 215 8.74 19.11 -17.01
CA LEU A 215 9.88 18.91 -16.09
C LEU A 215 11.13 19.63 -16.57
N VAL A 216 11.50 19.52 -17.85
CA VAL A 216 12.68 20.19 -18.42
C VAL A 216 12.65 21.72 -18.21
N ARG A 217 11.47 22.34 -18.17
CA ARG A 217 11.36 23.78 -17.87
C ARG A 217 11.69 24.12 -16.41
N ALA A 218 11.40 23.20 -15.48
CA ALA A 218 11.68 23.36 -14.05
C ALA A 218 13.09 22.86 -13.68
N VAL A 219 13.57 21.82 -14.38
CA VAL A 219 14.86 21.15 -14.16
C VAL A 219 15.54 20.97 -15.53
N PRO A 220 16.24 22.00 -16.05
CA PRO A 220 16.83 21.97 -17.39
C PRO A 220 17.84 20.84 -17.64
N ASP A 221 18.50 20.38 -16.58
CA ASP A 221 19.46 19.28 -16.66
C ASP A 221 18.78 17.91 -16.71
N ALA A 222 17.48 17.80 -16.47
CA ALA A 222 16.79 16.51 -16.54
C ALA A 222 16.95 15.86 -17.93
N ARG A 223 17.18 14.54 -17.93
CA ARG A 223 17.32 13.72 -19.13
C ARG A 223 16.38 12.53 -19.06
N MET A 224 15.98 12.04 -20.23
CA MET A 224 15.14 10.86 -20.36
C MET A 224 15.73 9.89 -21.37
N ILE A 225 15.67 8.59 -21.04
CA ILE A 225 15.96 7.51 -21.97
C ILE A 225 14.71 6.68 -22.23
N LEU A 226 14.48 6.33 -23.49
CA LEU A 226 13.47 5.39 -23.93
C LEU A 226 14.21 4.18 -24.46
N VAL A 227 14.08 3.02 -23.81
CA VAL A 227 14.89 1.83 -24.09
C VAL A 227 14.01 0.69 -24.57
N GLY A 228 14.16 0.31 -25.83
CA GLY A 228 13.41 -0.74 -26.50
C GLY A 228 12.84 -0.29 -27.84
N GLU A 229 12.57 -1.25 -28.73
CA GLU A 229 12.04 -0.95 -30.07
C GLU A 229 10.70 -0.19 -29.99
N ALA A 230 10.49 0.75 -30.89
CA ALA A 230 9.22 1.46 -31.03
C ALA A 230 8.26 0.71 -31.96
N HIS A 231 6.98 0.64 -31.57
CA HIS A 231 5.94 0.11 -32.43
C HIS A 231 5.81 0.99 -33.69
N PRO A 232 5.59 0.42 -34.90
CA PRO A 232 5.45 1.21 -36.13
C PRO A 232 4.37 2.29 -36.07
N GLU A 233 3.31 2.07 -35.29
CA GLU A 233 2.20 3.02 -35.11
C GLU A 233 2.51 4.14 -34.09
N LEU A 234 3.62 4.06 -33.36
CA LEU A 234 4.06 5.12 -32.44
C LEU A 234 5.03 6.06 -33.19
N PRO A 235 4.62 7.28 -33.56
CA PRO A 235 5.47 8.23 -34.28
C PRO A 235 6.49 8.88 -33.33
N LEU A 236 7.35 8.06 -32.71
CA LEU A 236 8.17 8.43 -31.57
C LEU A 236 9.10 9.62 -31.86
N GLN A 237 9.84 9.56 -32.97
CA GLN A 237 10.78 10.62 -33.35
C GLN A 237 10.06 11.94 -33.66
N SER A 238 8.87 11.87 -34.26
CA SER A 238 8.02 13.03 -34.51
C SER A 238 7.48 13.64 -33.22
N LEU A 239 7.11 12.81 -32.22
CA LEU A 239 6.68 13.29 -30.90
C LEU A 239 7.83 14.00 -30.17
N ILE A 240 9.01 13.40 -30.11
CA ILE A 240 10.20 14.00 -29.47
C ILE A 240 10.55 15.33 -30.15
N THR A 241 10.53 15.37 -31.48
CA THR A 241 10.84 16.58 -32.25
C THR A 241 9.81 17.69 -32.04
N SER A 242 8.52 17.38 -32.19
CA SER A 242 7.44 18.39 -32.08
C SER A 242 7.30 18.96 -30.67
N MET A 243 7.74 18.22 -29.65
CA MET A 243 7.77 18.69 -28.27
C MET A 243 9.05 19.46 -27.90
N GLY A 244 10.04 19.55 -28.81
CA GLY A 244 11.31 20.23 -28.55
C GLY A 244 12.23 19.49 -27.58
N LEU A 245 12.18 18.16 -27.57
CA LEU A 245 12.84 17.31 -26.57
C LEU A 245 14.12 16.63 -27.07
N ARG A 246 14.60 16.95 -28.28
CA ARG A 246 15.73 16.25 -28.93
C ARG A 246 17.02 16.24 -28.10
N GLU A 247 17.29 17.29 -27.35
CA GLU A 247 18.50 17.40 -26.50
C GLU A 247 18.34 16.74 -25.13
N HIS A 248 17.10 16.44 -24.74
CA HIS A 248 16.77 15.91 -23.41
C HIS A 248 16.35 14.43 -23.42
N VAL A 249 15.90 13.91 -24.57
CA VAL A 249 15.40 12.54 -24.72
C VAL A 249 16.26 11.76 -25.69
N ARG A 250 16.77 10.60 -25.25
CA ARG A 250 17.47 9.65 -26.11
C ARG A 250 16.66 8.36 -26.26
N HIS A 251 16.37 8.01 -27.51
CA HIS A 251 15.83 6.70 -27.85
C HIS A 251 16.99 5.72 -28.07
N LEU A 252 16.99 4.64 -27.31
CA LEU A 252 17.84 3.47 -27.49
C LEU A 252 16.90 2.35 -27.96
N ASP A 253 17.14 1.81 -29.16
CA ASP A 253 16.34 0.71 -29.72
C ASP A 253 16.49 -0.58 -28.86
N PHE A 254 16.31 -1.75 -29.46
CA PHE A 254 16.62 -3.01 -28.78
C PHE A 254 18.05 -3.03 -28.25
N VAL A 255 18.20 -3.35 -26.96
CA VAL A 255 19.50 -3.58 -26.32
C VAL A 255 19.52 -4.97 -25.67
N PRO A 256 20.68 -5.63 -25.58
CA PRO A 256 20.82 -6.89 -24.83
C PRO A 256 20.41 -6.74 -23.36
N LEU A 257 20.06 -7.85 -22.71
CA LEU A 257 19.53 -7.84 -21.34
C LEU A 257 20.50 -7.21 -20.31
N GLU A 258 21.82 -7.43 -20.46
CA GLU A 258 22.84 -6.76 -19.61
C GLU A 258 22.71 -5.23 -19.73
N ASP A 259 22.65 -4.72 -20.95
CA ASP A 259 22.52 -3.29 -21.21
C ASP A 259 21.16 -2.74 -20.78
N PHE A 260 20.09 -3.52 -20.95
CA PHE A 260 18.76 -3.17 -20.46
C PHE A 260 18.78 -2.95 -18.94
N ASN A 261 19.31 -3.93 -18.19
CA ASN A 261 19.46 -3.84 -16.73
C ASN A 261 20.41 -2.72 -16.33
N GLY A 262 21.48 -2.53 -17.09
CA GLY A 262 22.43 -1.45 -17.00
C GLY A 262 21.79 -0.06 -17.02
N TYR A 263 21.06 0.23 -18.10
CA TYR A 263 20.36 1.49 -18.28
C TYR A 263 19.24 1.69 -17.26
N LEU A 264 18.52 0.62 -16.88
CA LEU A 264 17.51 0.68 -15.82
C LEU A 264 18.13 0.99 -14.45
N GLY A 265 19.27 0.38 -14.15
CA GLY A 265 20.10 0.68 -12.97
C GLY A 265 20.65 2.11 -12.95
N ALA A 266 20.89 2.70 -14.12
CA ALA A 266 21.35 4.08 -14.31
C ALA A 266 20.29 5.15 -13.99
N CYS A 267 19.01 4.82 -14.15
CA CYS A 267 17.89 5.75 -13.94
C CYS A 267 17.73 6.15 -12.47
N ASP A 268 17.30 7.38 -12.24
CA ASP A 268 16.80 7.89 -10.96
C ASP A 268 15.31 7.57 -10.80
N ILE A 269 14.55 7.72 -11.89
CA ILE A 269 13.09 7.57 -11.92
C ILE A 269 12.73 6.65 -13.09
N VAL A 270 11.80 5.71 -12.88
CA VAL A 270 11.28 4.84 -13.93
C VAL A 270 9.79 5.09 -14.10
N LEU A 271 9.36 5.36 -15.33
CA LEU A 271 7.94 5.40 -15.67
C LEU A 271 7.54 4.02 -16.21
N ASN A 272 6.64 3.34 -15.52
CA ASN A 272 6.02 2.10 -15.96
C ASN A 272 4.50 2.30 -16.10
N LEU A 273 4.13 3.25 -16.96
CA LEU A 273 2.75 3.63 -17.18
C LEU A 273 2.07 2.69 -18.17
N ARG A 274 0.77 2.50 -18.00
CA ARG A 274 -0.01 1.64 -18.88
C ARG A 274 -1.50 1.95 -18.88
N TYR A 275 -2.05 2.24 -20.05
CA TYR A 275 -3.49 2.28 -20.28
C TYR A 275 -3.84 2.21 -21.78
N PRO A 276 -4.84 1.41 -22.18
CA PRO A 276 -5.59 0.46 -21.34
C PRO A 276 -4.70 -0.69 -20.85
N THR A 277 -5.10 -1.33 -19.76
CA THR A 277 -4.44 -2.54 -19.21
C THR A 277 -5.29 -3.78 -19.53
N VAL A 278 -4.63 -4.91 -19.69
CA VAL A 278 -5.24 -6.25 -19.81
C VAL A 278 -4.84 -7.15 -18.63
N GLY A 279 -4.42 -6.55 -17.50
CA GLY A 279 -4.00 -7.28 -16.30
C GLY A 279 -2.58 -7.83 -16.38
N GLU A 280 -1.75 -7.33 -17.29
CA GLU A 280 -0.37 -7.79 -17.46
C GLU A 280 0.52 -7.63 -16.20
N SER A 281 1.47 -8.55 -16.07
CA SER A 281 2.56 -8.47 -15.10
C SER A 281 3.85 -8.00 -15.77
N SER A 282 4.44 -6.93 -15.22
CA SER A 282 5.58 -6.24 -15.83
C SER A 282 6.90 -6.68 -15.21
N GLY A 283 7.68 -7.51 -15.92
CA GLY A 283 9.03 -7.86 -15.50
C GLY A 283 9.95 -6.64 -15.37
N THR A 284 9.76 -5.63 -16.24
CA THR A 284 10.45 -4.34 -16.14
C THR A 284 10.15 -3.61 -14.83
N LEU A 285 8.89 -3.60 -14.40
CA LEU A 285 8.49 -3.01 -13.12
C LEU A 285 9.18 -3.73 -11.97
N GLN A 286 9.19 -5.07 -11.96
CA GLN A 286 9.82 -5.84 -10.89
C GLN A 286 11.34 -5.65 -10.84
N ARG A 287 12.01 -5.50 -11.99
CA ARG A 287 13.43 -5.10 -12.04
C ARG A 287 13.64 -3.70 -11.44
N ALA A 288 12.78 -2.74 -11.75
CA ALA A 288 12.89 -1.37 -11.21
C ALA A 288 12.68 -1.33 -9.69
N LEU A 289 11.68 -2.03 -9.18
CA LEU A 289 11.43 -2.14 -7.74
C LEU A 289 12.59 -2.85 -7.03
N GLY A 290 13.06 -3.98 -7.55
CA GLY A 290 14.17 -4.74 -6.97
C GLY A 290 15.51 -4.00 -7.00
N MET A 291 15.75 -3.15 -8.01
CA MET A 291 16.93 -2.27 -8.06
C MET A 291 16.77 -0.97 -7.24
N GLY A 292 15.69 -0.84 -6.48
CA GLY A 292 15.41 0.31 -5.62
C GLY A 292 15.23 1.61 -6.39
N LYS A 293 14.56 1.57 -7.55
CA LYS A 293 14.24 2.78 -8.32
C LYS A 293 12.93 3.39 -7.82
N ALA A 294 12.85 4.72 -7.85
CA ALA A 294 11.57 5.39 -7.70
C ALA A 294 10.74 5.15 -8.96
N VAL A 295 9.58 4.49 -8.81
CA VAL A 295 8.72 4.13 -9.93
C VAL A 295 7.40 4.90 -9.89
N ILE A 296 6.94 5.33 -11.06
CA ILE A 296 5.59 5.85 -11.28
C ILE A 296 4.82 4.87 -12.16
N VAL A 297 3.65 4.43 -11.71
CA VAL A 297 2.74 3.50 -12.42
C VAL A 297 1.38 4.16 -12.67
N SER A 298 0.58 3.60 -13.57
CA SER A 298 -0.82 3.99 -13.75
C SER A 298 -1.69 3.34 -12.67
N ASP A 299 -2.63 4.08 -12.07
CA ASP A 299 -3.54 3.59 -11.03
C ASP A 299 -4.71 2.78 -11.61
N VAL A 300 -4.40 1.63 -12.22
CA VAL A 300 -5.36 0.74 -12.89
C VAL A 300 -4.94 -0.72 -12.74
N GLY A 301 -5.92 -1.64 -12.74
CA GLY A 301 -5.67 -3.09 -12.77
C GLY A 301 -4.69 -3.57 -11.70
N SER A 302 -3.74 -4.44 -12.10
CA SER A 302 -2.73 -5.04 -11.22
C SER A 302 -1.81 -4.00 -10.55
N PHE A 303 -1.61 -2.83 -11.16
CA PHE A 303 -0.76 -1.78 -10.61
C PHE A 303 -1.36 -1.11 -9.37
N ARG A 304 -2.69 -1.12 -9.23
CA ARG A 304 -3.38 -0.56 -8.04
C ARG A 304 -3.08 -1.36 -6.77
N GLU A 305 -2.78 -2.64 -6.91
CA GLU A 305 -2.51 -3.57 -5.80
C GLU A 305 -1.12 -3.38 -5.16
N LEU A 306 -0.22 -2.62 -5.81
CA LEU A 306 1.10 -2.31 -5.25
C LEU A 306 0.94 -1.43 -4.01
N PRO A 307 1.73 -1.63 -2.94
CA PRO A 307 1.71 -0.70 -1.80
C PRO A 307 2.04 0.75 -2.20
N ASP A 308 1.35 1.73 -1.60
CA ASP A 308 1.55 3.15 -1.92
C ASP A 308 2.92 3.68 -1.48
N ASP A 309 3.56 3.01 -0.53
CA ASP A 309 4.86 3.41 -0.01
C ASP A 309 6.03 2.94 -0.87
N ILE A 310 5.82 2.08 -1.88
CA ILE A 310 6.88 1.56 -2.77
C ILE A 310 6.89 2.18 -4.17
N CYS A 311 5.78 2.77 -4.63
CA CYS A 311 5.69 3.44 -5.92
C CYS A 311 4.59 4.50 -5.91
N LEU A 312 4.73 5.52 -6.77
CA LEU A 312 3.68 6.52 -6.96
C LEU A 312 2.69 6.07 -8.03
N LYS A 313 1.40 6.26 -7.79
CA LYS A 313 0.33 5.89 -8.72
C LYS A 313 -0.31 7.13 -9.31
N THR A 314 -0.36 7.19 -10.63
CA THR A 314 -0.94 8.28 -11.39
C THR A 314 -2.36 7.89 -11.85
N PRO A 315 -3.40 8.70 -11.61
CA PRO A 315 -4.73 8.42 -12.13
C PRO A 315 -4.73 8.46 -13.66
N VAL A 316 -5.58 7.64 -14.29
CA VAL A 316 -5.74 7.62 -15.75
C VAL A 316 -7.02 8.34 -16.14
N ASP A 317 -7.02 9.65 -15.95
CA ASP A 317 -8.13 10.55 -16.27
C ASP A 317 -7.59 11.89 -16.80
N ALA A 318 -8.44 12.93 -16.83
CA ALA A 318 -8.07 14.26 -17.28
C ALA A 318 -6.93 14.91 -16.48
N THR A 319 -6.65 14.43 -15.26
CA THR A 319 -5.61 14.95 -14.35
C THR A 319 -4.29 14.19 -14.45
N GLU A 320 -4.20 13.14 -15.26
CA GLU A 320 -3.00 12.30 -15.41
C GLU A 320 -1.74 13.12 -15.70
N GLY A 321 -1.84 14.07 -16.64
CA GLY A 321 -0.71 14.90 -17.05
C GLY A 321 -0.19 15.84 -15.95
N GLU A 322 -1.06 16.28 -15.04
CA GLU A 322 -0.68 17.07 -13.87
C GLU A 322 0.05 16.20 -12.85
N HIS A 323 -0.54 15.07 -12.45
CA HIS A 323 0.09 14.13 -11.51
C HIS A 323 1.45 13.63 -11.99
N LEU A 324 1.56 13.29 -13.28
CA LEU A 324 2.84 12.85 -13.85
C LEU A 324 3.91 13.92 -13.78
N PHE A 325 3.58 15.17 -14.13
CA PHE A 325 4.53 16.28 -14.04
C PHE A 325 4.97 16.49 -12.59
N GLU A 326 4.00 16.53 -11.70
CA GLU A 326 4.22 16.77 -10.29
C GLU A 326 5.11 15.67 -9.67
N TYR A 327 4.77 14.39 -9.81
CA TYR A 327 5.59 13.29 -9.32
C TYR A 327 7.02 13.30 -9.90
N LEU A 328 7.15 13.58 -11.21
CA LEU A 328 8.46 13.74 -11.84
C LEU A 328 9.26 14.89 -11.21
N ASN A 329 8.62 16.04 -10.98
CA ASN A 329 9.25 17.21 -10.37
C ASN A 329 9.69 16.92 -8.93
N LEU A 330 8.83 16.31 -8.11
CA LEU A 330 9.16 15.89 -6.75
C LEU A 330 10.40 14.99 -6.72
N LEU A 331 10.38 13.92 -7.51
CA LEU A 331 11.45 12.94 -7.51
C LEU A 331 12.74 13.48 -8.13
N ALA A 332 12.67 14.38 -9.10
CA ALA A 332 13.84 15.00 -9.71
C ALA A 332 14.52 16.01 -8.77
N THR A 333 13.72 16.81 -8.06
CA THR A 333 14.22 17.92 -7.20
C THR A 333 14.50 17.52 -5.76
N ARG A 334 13.93 16.41 -5.26
CA ARG A 334 14.14 15.91 -3.89
C ARG A 334 14.77 14.52 -3.88
N PRO A 335 16.11 14.41 -3.99
CA PRO A 335 16.82 13.14 -3.97
C PRO A 335 16.56 12.27 -2.74
N SER A 336 16.31 12.87 -1.56
CA SER A 336 16.01 12.14 -0.33
C SER A 336 14.66 11.40 -0.40
N VAL A 337 13.63 12.04 -0.96
CA VAL A 337 12.31 11.41 -1.17
C VAL A 337 12.43 10.27 -2.18
N ARG A 338 13.18 10.51 -3.27
CA ARG A 338 13.46 9.52 -4.30
C ARG A 338 14.18 8.29 -3.73
N SER A 339 15.23 8.50 -2.94
CA SER A 339 15.97 7.41 -2.28
C SER A 339 15.06 6.62 -1.34
N ALA A 340 14.34 7.31 -0.45
CA ALA A 340 13.47 6.65 0.52
C ALA A 340 12.36 5.81 -0.14
N LEU A 341 11.80 6.26 -1.27
CA LEU A 341 10.84 5.48 -2.06
C LEU A 341 11.50 4.23 -2.67
N GLY A 342 12.68 4.39 -3.26
CA GLY A 342 13.46 3.28 -3.82
C GLY A 342 13.89 2.25 -2.77
N ASP A 343 14.33 2.70 -1.59
CA ASP A 343 14.77 1.83 -0.49
C ASP A 343 13.61 0.96 0.01
N ARG A 344 12.40 1.54 0.17
CA ARG A 344 11.19 0.78 0.52
C ARG A 344 10.79 -0.20 -0.59
N ALA A 345 10.87 0.21 -1.85
CA ALA A 345 10.59 -0.65 -2.99
C ALA A 345 11.50 -1.88 -3.03
N ARG A 346 12.81 -1.69 -2.82
CA ARG A 346 13.78 -2.77 -2.76
C ARG A 346 13.51 -3.70 -1.58
N ALA A 347 13.29 -3.16 -0.38
CA ALA A 347 13.00 -3.95 0.81
C ALA A 347 11.72 -4.78 0.67
N TRP A 348 10.70 -4.23 0.00
CA TRP A 348 9.48 -4.97 -0.35
C TRP A 348 9.78 -6.08 -1.36
N ALA A 349 10.54 -5.79 -2.43
CA ALA A 349 10.87 -6.76 -3.46
C ALA A 349 11.70 -7.94 -2.92
N GLU A 350 12.68 -7.68 -2.05
CA GLU A 350 13.50 -8.72 -1.40
C GLU A 350 12.63 -9.64 -0.51
N ARG A 351 11.67 -9.05 0.22
CA ARG A 351 10.80 -9.78 1.15
C ARG A 351 9.70 -10.58 0.44
N GLU A 352 8.96 -9.95 -0.46
CA GLU A 352 7.74 -10.51 -1.05
C GLU A 352 7.99 -11.20 -2.40
N CYS A 353 8.96 -10.72 -3.17
CA CYS A 353 9.17 -11.09 -4.58
C CYS A 353 10.49 -11.79 -4.86
N SER A 354 11.23 -12.23 -3.83
CA SER A 354 12.44 -13.03 -4.03
C SER A 354 12.13 -14.33 -4.76
N TRP A 355 13.00 -14.73 -5.70
CA TRP A 355 12.81 -15.94 -6.49
C TRP A 355 12.70 -17.21 -5.63
N ASP A 356 13.41 -17.29 -4.50
CA ASP A 356 13.25 -18.37 -3.52
C ASP A 356 11.83 -18.43 -2.94
N THR A 357 11.25 -17.28 -2.60
CA THR A 357 9.89 -17.18 -2.06
C THR A 357 8.86 -17.54 -3.12
N VAL A 358 9.03 -17.05 -4.34
CA VAL A 358 8.18 -17.37 -5.49
C VAL A 358 8.24 -18.87 -5.80
N ALA A 359 9.43 -19.47 -5.90
CA ALA A 359 9.61 -20.89 -6.19
C ALA A 359 8.99 -21.80 -5.11
N ARG A 360 9.14 -21.45 -3.82
CA ARG A 360 8.47 -22.18 -2.72
C ARG A 360 6.94 -22.10 -2.82
N ARG A 361 6.39 -20.93 -3.15
CA ARG A 361 4.94 -20.78 -3.36
C ARG A 361 4.46 -21.59 -4.58
N TYR A 362 5.25 -21.65 -5.64
CA TYR A 362 4.99 -22.54 -6.79
C TYR A 362 4.93 -24.01 -6.35
N ALA A 363 5.98 -24.50 -5.69
CA ALA A 363 6.05 -25.88 -5.23
C ALA A 363 4.86 -26.26 -4.34
N GLY A 364 4.57 -25.45 -3.32
CA GLY A 364 3.45 -25.72 -2.40
C GLY A 364 2.07 -25.69 -3.08
N PHE A 365 1.85 -24.78 -4.04
CA PHE A 365 0.61 -24.76 -4.80
C PHE A 365 0.45 -26.00 -5.69
N LEU A 366 1.51 -26.38 -6.40
CA LEU A 366 1.49 -27.55 -7.28
C LEU A 366 1.28 -28.85 -6.49
N GLU A 367 1.90 -29.00 -5.32
CA GLU A 367 1.67 -30.12 -4.41
C GLU A 367 0.22 -30.19 -3.95
N ALA A 368 -0.40 -29.05 -3.61
CA ALA A 368 -1.81 -28.99 -3.23
C ALA A 368 -2.73 -29.43 -4.38
N VAL A 369 -2.47 -28.97 -5.60
CA VAL A 369 -3.23 -29.36 -6.81
C VAL A 369 -3.07 -30.86 -7.11
N VAL A 370 -1.88 -31.42 -6.94
CA VAL A 370 -1.63 -32.86 -7.09
C VAL A 370 -2.40 -33.66 -6.02
N ALA A 371 -2.44 -33.17 -4.78
CA ALA A 371 -3.15 -33.79 -3.69
C ALA A 371 -4.69 -33.60 -3.71
N GLY A 372 -5.23 -32.86 -4.70
CA GLY A 372 -6.66 -32.54 -4.78
C GLY A 372 -7.15 -31.63 -3.64
N LYS A 373 -6.26 -30.86 -3.03
CA LYS A 373 -6.58 -29.94 -1.93
C LYS A 373 -6.70 -28.52 -2.45
N GLN A 374 -7.61 -27.74 -1.85
CA GLN A 374 -7.54 -26.29 -1.94
C GLN A 374 -6.20 -25.86 -1.31
N PRO A 375 -5.38 -25.05 -1.98
CA PRO A 375 -4.20 -24.49 -1.33
C PRO A 375 -4.67 -23.65 -0.14
N PRO A 376 -3.89 -23.57 0.94
CA PRO A 376 -4.14 -22.57 1.97
C PRO A 376 -4.20 -21.20 1.27
N GLU A 377 -5.24 -20.41 1.56
CA GLU A 377 -5.27 -19.01 1.12
C GLU A 377 -3.91 -18.40 1.48
N PRO A 378 -3.29 -17.62 0.57
CA PRO A 378 -2.10 -16.88 0.95
C PRO A 378 -2.48 -16.12 2.21
N ALA A 379 -1.77 -16.40 3.31
CA ALA A 379 -1.89 -15.59 4.50
C ALA A 379 -1.78 -14.16 3.99
N LYS A 380 -2.87 -13.39 4.10
CA LYS A 380 -2.75 -11.95 3.89
C LYS A 380 -1.56 -11.59 4.75
N ALA A 381 -0.55 -10.96 4.16
CA ALA A 381 0.39 -10.17 4.92
C ALA A 381 -0.40 -8.95 5.45
N THR A 382 -1.48 -9.20 6.20
CA THR A 382 -1.76 -8.39 7.34
C THR A 382 -0.52 -8.60 8.20
N ALA A 383 0.24 -7.54 8.37
CA ALA A 383 0.79 -7.26 9.68
C ALA A 383 -0.40 -7.23 10.66
N ALA A 384 -0.96 -8.40 10.95
CA ALA A 384 -1.93 -8.63 11.98
C ALA A 384 -1.09 -8.67 13.24
N VAL A 385 -0.80 -7.47 13.74
CA VAL A 385 -0.94 -7.25 15.16
C VAL A 385 -2.29 -7.85 15.51
N ALA A 386 -2.28 -8.93 16.28
CA ALA A 386 -3.49 -9.62 16.71
C ALA A 386 -4.43 -8.60 17.36
N THR A 387 -5.43 -8.13 16.63
CA THR A 387 -6.57 -7.41 17.17
C THR A 387 -7.62 -8.44 17.49
N VAL A 388 -7.67 -8.82 18.78
CA VAL A 388 -8.89 -9.37 19.35
C VAL A 388 -9.95 -8.28 19.16
N SER A 389 -10.90 -8.52 18.26
CA SER A 389 -12.01 -7.60 18.00
C SER A 389 -12.85 -7.45 19.26
N ALA A 390 -12.72 -6.31 19.95
CA ALA A 390 -13.75 -5.82 20.83
C ALA A 390 -14.94 -5.38 19.96
N GLN A 391 -16.17 -5.71 20.37
CA GLN A 391 -17.34 -5.14 19.71
C GLN A 391 -17.35 -3.61 19.91
N PRO A 392 -17.69 -2.82 18.88
CA PRO A 392 -17.72 -1.37 19.00
C PRO A 392 -18.72 -0.95 20.09
N VAL A 393 -18.29 -0.06 20.99
CA VAL A 393 -19.15 0.52 22.02
C VAL A 393 -20.11 1.51 21.35
N PRO A 394 -21.44 1.34 21.44
CA PRO A 394 -22.40 2.25 20.80
C PRO A 394 -22.32 3.68 21.36
N ALA A 395 -22.56 4.67 20.50
CA ALA A 395 -22.60 6.10 20.84
C ALA A 395 -23.58 6.41 21.99
N GLU A 396 -24.72 5.72 21.98
CA GLU A 396 -25.79 5.83 22.95
C GLU A 396 -25.33 5.38 24.34
N TYR A 397 -24.42 4.40 24.40
CA TYR A 397 -23.83 3.96 25.65
C TYR A 397 -23.04 5.11 26.29
N ILE A 398 -22.10 5.72 25.57
CA ILE A 398 -21.28 6.84 26.09
C ILE A 398 -22.18 8.00 26.53
N THR A 399 -23.16 8.35 25.70
CA THR A 399 -24.09 9.46 26.00
C THR A 399 -24.94 9.18 27.24
N SER A 400 -25.33 7.92 27.49
CA SER A 400 -26.11 7.56 28.68
C SER A 400 -25.37 7.81 30.01
N TRP A 401 -24.04 7.89 30.00
CA TRP A 401 -23.22 8.18 31.18
C TRP A 401 -22.93 9.68 31.37
N ALA A 402 -23.48 10.54 30.50
CA ALA A 402 -23.29 11.99 30.54
C ALA A 402 -24.62 12.70 30.86
N PRO A 403 -25.03 12.77 32.15
CA PRO A 403 -26.30 13.39 32.52
C PRO A 403 -26.33 14.87 32.05
N PRO A 404 -27.52 15.42 31.72
CA PRO A 404 -27.67 16.76 31.13
C PRO A 404 -27.26 17.94 32.06
N GLN A 405 -26.74 17.65 33.26
CA GLN A 405 -26.33 18.63 34.25
C GLN A 405 -24.89 19.12 33.98
N ASN A 406 -24.57 20.36 34.36
CA ASN A 406 -23.22 20.93 34.35
C ASN A 406 -22.47 20.91 32.99
N GLY A 407 -23.18 20.86 31.86
CA GLY A 407 -22.56 20.90 30.53
C GLY A 407 -21.87 19.59 30.09
N SER A 408 -21.91 18.53 30.91
CA SER A 408 -21.28 17.24 30.61
C SER A 408 -21.83 16.62 29.33
N ARG A 409 -23.14 16.71 29.09
CA ARG A 409 -23.76 16.22 27.85
C ARG A 409 -23.30 16.97 26.62
N ALA A 410 -23.26 18.31 26.70
CA ALA A 410 -22.79 19.14 25.60
C ALA A 410 -21.32 18.85 25.24
N TYR A 411 -20.47 18.59 26.25
CA TYR A 411 -19.08 18.17 26.04
C TYR A 411 -19.01 16.81 25.33
N VAL A 412 -19.72 15.79 25.84
CA VAL A 412 -19.71 14.44 25.26
C VAL A 412 -20.28 14.43 23.83
N GLU A 413 -21.32 15.20 23.56
CA GLU A 413 -21.86 15.37 22.20
C GLU A 413 -20.85 16.05 21.27
N THR A 414 -20.17 17.11 21.74
CA THR A 414 -19.14 17.82 20.96
C THR A 414 -17.93 16.92 20.63
N HIS A 415 -17.55 16.03 21.56
CA HIS A 415 -16.34 15.21 21.45
C HIS A 415 -16.63 13.73 21.14
N ARG A 416 -17.86 13.38 20.76
CA ARG A 416 -18.33 12.00 20.57
C ARG A 416 -17.40 11.18 19.68
N THR A 417 -17.09 11.68 18.49
CA THR A 417 -16.25 10.99 17.50
C THR A 417 -14.90 10.58 18.07
N ARG A 418 -14.28 11.46 18.87
CA ARG A 418 -13.00 11.20 19.52
C ARG A 418 -13.11 10.15 20.62
N LEU A 419 -14.16 10.21 21.43
CA LEU A 419 -14.40 9.27 22.54
C LEU A 419 -14.66 7.85 22.01
N GLU A 420 -15.49 7.72 20.97
CA GLU A 420 -15.74 6.46 20.28
C GLU A 420 -14.46 5.87 19.69
N ARG A 421 -13.67 6.72 19.02
CA ARG A 421 -12.43 6.26 18.41
C ARG A 421 -11.41 5.82 19.46
N THR A 422 -11.32 6.53 20.58
CA THR A 422 -10.47 6.16 21.71
C THR A 422 -10.83 4.77 22.25
N LEU A 423 -12.12 4.50 22.47
CA LEU A 423 -12.60 3.18 22.90
C LEU A 423 -12.32 2.09 21.87
N ALA A 424 -12.47 2.38 20.58
CA ALA A 424 -12.18 1.44 19.50
C ALA A 424 -10.69 1.08 19.39
N LEU A 425 -9.79 2.00 19.75
CA LEU A 425 -8.34 1.79 19.78
C LEU A 425 -7.85 1.14 21.08
N THR A 426 -8.67 1.17 22.12
CA THR A 426 -8.33 0.58 23.41
C THR A 426 -8.50 -0.95 23.34
N PRO A 427 -7.45 -1.75 23.62
CA PRO A 427 -7.57 -3.20 23.57
C PRO A 427 -8.54 -3.70 24.64
N PRO A 428 -9.26 -4.82 24.39
CA PRO A 428 -10.06 -5.46 25.42
C PRO A 428 -9.15 -5.96 26.55
N GLY A 429 -9.58 -5.79 27.80
CA GLY A 429 -8.93 -6.35 28.98
C GLY A 429 -9.61 -7.63 29.47
N GLY A 430 -9.06 -8.22 30.53
CA GLY A 430 -9.70 -9.27 31.30
C GLY A 430 -9.96 -8.89 32.77
N PRO A 431 -10.63 -9.78 33.54
CA PRO A 431 -10.94 -9.54 34.96
C PRO A 431 -9.71 -9.34 35.87
N ALA A 432 -8.52 -9.74 35.43
CA ALA A 432 -7.26 -9.55 36.14
C ALA A 432 -6.46 -8.32 35.66
N ASP A 433 -6.93 -7.66 34.60
CA ASP A 433 -6.27 -6.53 33.99
C ASP A 433 -6.72 -5.21 34.61
N ARG A 434 -5.78 -4.25 34.58
CA ARG A 434 -5.92 -2.93 35.19
C ARG A 434 -5.68 -1.87 34.14
N ILE A 435 -6.55 -0.87 34.07
CA ILE A 435 -6.45 0.26 33.17
C ILE A 435 -6.45 1.58 33.94
N LEU A 436 -5.56 2.49 33.53
CA LEU A 436 -5.52 3.87 34.01
C LEU A 436 -6.06 4.82 32.93
N GLU A 437 -7.02 5.66 33.29
CA GLU A 437 -7.45 6.80 32.48
C GLU A 437 -6.87 8.09 33.06
N MET A 438 -5.92 8.70 32.36
CA MET A 438 -5.34 9.97 32.77
C MET A 438 -6.24 11.13 32.35
N GLY A 439 -6.52 12.06 33.26
CA GLY A 439 -7.47 13.15 33.01
C GLY A 439 -8.93 12.71 33.09
N ALA A 440 -9.25 11.70 33.90
CA ALA A 440 -10.56 11.05 33.89
C ALA A 440 -11.71 11.96 34.37
N TYR A 441 -12.69 12.18 33.50
CA TYR A 441 -13.96 12.87 33.79
C TYR A 441 -15.17 11.93 33.89
N LEU A 442 -14.95 10.60 33.95
CA LEU A 442 -15.99 9.57 34.00
C LEU A 442 -16.88 9.43 32.76
N GLN A 443 -16.44 9.96 31.61
CA GLN A 443 -17.21 9.94 30.36
C GLN A 443 -17.14 8.59 29.65
N ILE A 444 -15.92 8.05 29.48
CA ILE A 444 -15.68 6.73 28.88
C ILE A 444 -15.27 5.68 29.91
N THR A 445 -14.90 6.13 31.13
CA THR A 445 -14.44 5.28 32.24
C THR A 445 -15.36 4.10 32.53
N PRO A 446 -16.71 4.24 32.55
CA PRO A 446 -17.60 3.10 32.76
C PRO A 446 -17.45 2.03 31.67
N ALA A 447 -17.26 2.44 30.41
CA ALA A 447 -17.11 1.53 29.27
C ALA A 447 -15.86 0.66 29.40
N LEU A 448 -14.78 1.18 30.00
CA LEU A 448 -13.55 0.42 30.21
C LEU A 448 -13.82 -0.84 31.06
N LYS A 449 -14.68 -0.72 32.08
CA LYS A 449 -15.05 -1.86 32.92
C LYS A 449 -16.11 -2.74 32.27
N THR A 450 -17.24 -2.16 31.88
CA THR A 450 -18.46 -2.92 31.52
C THR A 450 -18.47 -3.41 30.07
N ARG A 451 -17.70 -2.76 29.18
CA ARG A 451 -17.64 -3.09 27.75
C ARG A 451 -16.29 -3.65 27.33
N LEU A 452 -15.19 -3.11 27.88
CA LEU A 452 -13.84 -3.60 27.56
C LEU A 452 -13.31 -4.63 28.57
N GLY A 453 -14.01 -4.91 29.67
CA GLY A 453 -13.77 -6.08 30.52
C GLY A 453 -12.64 -5.94 31.55
N TYR A 454 -12.10 -4.73 31.77
CA TYR A 454 -11.05 -4.51 32.77
C TYR A 454 -11.58 -4.71 34.20
N GLY A 455 -10.88 -5.53 34.99
CA GLY A 455 -11.24 -5.82 36.38
C GLY A 455 -11.09 -4.62 37.32
N GLU A 456 -10.04 -3.82 37.10
CA GLU A 456 -9.80 -2.56 37.82
C GLU A 456 -9.66 -1.39 36.84
N VAL A 457 -10.44 -0.34 37.08
CA VAL A 457 -10.35 0.93 36.35
C VAL A 457 -10.00 2.01 37.37
N ARG A 458 -8.90 2.72 37.13
CA ARG A 458 -8.42 3.86 37.91
C ARG A 458 -8.44 5.11 37.05
N GLY A 459 -8.75 6.26 37.64
CA GLY A 459 -8.51 7.55 37.00
C GLY A 459 -7.35 8.27 37.68
N CYS A 460 -6.79 9.29 37.03
CA CYS A 460 -5.96 10.27 37.71
C CYS A 460 -6.21 11.69 37.23
N TYR A 461 -5.91 12.67 38.07
CA TYR A 461 -6.07 14.09 37.77
C TYR A 461 -4.98 14.93 38.45
N TYR A 462 -4.79 16.17 37.97
CA TYR A 462 -3.86 17.10 38.60
C TYR A 462 -4.33 17.47 40.01
N GLY A 463 -3.46 17.35 41.00
CA GLY A 463 -3.76 17.68 42.39
C GLY A 463 -2.65 17.27 43.36
N PRO A 464 -2.85 17.45 44.67
CA PRO A 464 -1.88 17.10 45.70
C PRO A 464 -1.61 15.59 45.71
N ARG A 465 -0.34 15.22 45.57
CA ARG A 465 0.09 13.81 45.58
C ARG A 465 -0.28 13.11 46.88
N GLY A 466 -0.90 11.94 46.75
CA GLY A 466 -1.27 11.07 47.89
C GLY A 466 -2.72 11.22 48.33
N GLU A 467 -3.47 12.11 47.69
CA GLU A 467 -4.93 12.20 47.82
C GLU A 467 -5.63 11.44 46.68
N THR A 468 -6.80 10.89 46.98
CA THR A 468 -7.63 10.16 46.02
C THR A 468 -9.07 10.67 46.13
N ASP A 469 -9.62 11.17 45.04
CA ASP A 469 -11.04 11.51 44.94
C ASP A 469 -11.85 10.24 44.65
N HIS A 470 -12.93 10.02 45.39
CA HIS A 470 -13.89 8.95 45.10
C HIS A 470 -15.06 9.51 44.30
N ARG A 471 -15.05 9.31 42.98
CA ARG A 471 -16.09 9.85 42.09
C ARG A 471 -17.09 8.78 41.68
N SER A 472 -18.34 9.20 41.50
CA SER A 472 -19.42 8.34 41.03
C SER A 472 -20.24 9.02 39.96
N VAL A 473 -20.73 8.25 39.00
CA VAL A 473 -21.66 8.68 37.97
C VAL A 473 -22.77 7.65 37.82
N THR A 474 -23.98 8.11 37.57
CA THR A 474 -25.15 7.26 37.32
C THR A 474 -25.60 7.45 35.87
N SER A 475 -25.81 6.36 35.14
CA SER A 475 -26.30 6.43 33.77
C SER A 475 -27.78 6.82 33.71
N GLU A 476 -28.27 7.26 32.55
CA GLU A 476 -29.69 7.54 32.31
C GLU A 476 -30.58 6.32 32.57
N ASN A 477 -30.02 5.11 32.50
CA ASN A 477 -30.72 3.85 32.76
C ASN A 477 -30.66 3.44 34.25
N GLY A 478 -30.06 4.26 35.13
CA GLY A 478 -29.96 4.00 36.57
C GLY A 478 -28.82 3.08 36.98
N GLU A 479 -27.82 2.86 36.12
CA GLU A 479 -26.62 2.09 36.48
C GLU A 479 -25.59 3.00 37.18
N ASP A 480 -25.10 2.58 38.34
CA ASP A 480 -24.08 3.31 39.08
C ASP A 480 -22.67 2.82 38.76
N PHE A 481 -21.76 3.75 38.52
CA PHE A 481 -20.32 3.49 38.38
C PHE A 481 -19.53 4.34 39.37
N ARG A 482 -18.52 3.73 39.99
CA ARG A 482 -17.60 4.40 40.93
C ARG A 482 -16.16 4.18 40.47
N CYS A 483 -15.35 5.22 40.59
CA CYS A 483 -13.94 5.20 40.24
C CYS A 483 -13.14 6.03 41.24
N ASP A 484 -11.98 5.51 41.63
CA ASP A 484 -10.98 6.25 42.38
C ASP A 484 -10.13 7.07 41.40
N ILE A 485 -9.99 8.37 41.69
CA ILE A 485 -9.19 9.32 40.91
C ILE A 485 -8.00 9.75 41.74
N ASP A 486 -6.83 9.20 41.44
CA ASP A 486 -5.60 9.49 42.18
C ASP A 486 -5.01 10.84 41.73
N LEU A 487 -4.67 11.70 42.70
CA LEU A 487 -4.19 13.06 42.43
C LEU A 487 -2.66 13.11 42.42
N PHE A 488 -2.06 13.69 41.37
CA PHE A 488 -0.63 13.97 41.27
C PHE A 488 -0.28 14.90 40.10
N ASP A 489 0.89 15.53 40.14
CA ASP A 489 1.43 16.32 39.01
C ASP A 489 2.14 15.40 38.00
N ALA A 490 1.54 15.21 36.83
CA ALA A 490 2.06 14.31 35.79
C ALA A 490 3.45 14.69 35.25
N GLU A 491 3.92 15.92 35.43
CA GLU A 491 5.23 16.39 34.94
C GLU A 491 6.33 16.32 35.99
N LYS A 492 5.98 16.13 37.27
CA LYS A 492 6.94 16.25 38.38
C LYS A 492 6.92 15.05 39.32
N ASP A 493 5.74 14.53 39.62
CA ASP A 493 5.58 13.50 40.63
C ASP A 493 5.90 12.12 40.08
N ARG A 494 6.44 11.27 40.94
CA ARG A 494 6.43 9.82 40.69
C ARG A 494 5.00 9.33 40.87
N PHE A 495 4.45 8.67 39.85
CA PHE A 495 3.06 8.22 39.85
C PHE A 495 2.87 7.20 40.99
N PRO A 496 1.76 7.24 41.74
CA PRO A 496 1.54 6.48 42.97
C PRO A 496 1.20 4.99 42.70
N TYR A 497 1.84 4.39 41.70
CA TYR A 497 1.63 3.01 41.29
C TYR A 497 2.97 2.28 41.21
N ASP A 498 2.95 0.99 41.51
CA ASP A 498 4.09 0.11 41.35
C ASP A 498 4.48 -0.06 39.87
N ASP A 499 5.71 -0.53 39.65
CA ASP A 499 6.19 -0.86 38.31
C ASP A 499 5.35 -2.01 37.72
N GLY A 500 4.89 -1.86 36.48
CA GLY A 500 4.06 -2.88 35.84
C GLY A 500 2.66 -3.08 36.44
N TYR A 501 2.10 -2.07 37.11
CA TYR A 501 0.76 -2.14 37.69
C TYR A 501 -0.36 -2.27 36.63
N PHE A 502 -0.29 -1.51 35.53
CA PHE A 502 -1.34 -1.45 34.51
C PHE A 502 -1.00 -2.27 33.27
N SER A 503 -2.00 -2.93 32.66
CA SER A 503 -1.87 -3.49 31.31
C SER A 503 -2.13 -2.45 30.23
N THR A 504 -2.95 -1.43 30.52
CA THR A 504 -3.28 -0.36 29.58
C THR A 504 -3.30 1.00 30.28
N VAL A 505 -2.80 2.05 29.62
CA VAL A 505 -2.91 3.44 30.04
C VAL A 505 -3.52 4.26 28.91
N LEU A 506 -4.53 5.08 29.22
CA LEU A 506 -5.09 6.09 28.33
C LEU A 506 -4.53 7.46 28.72
N CYS A 507 -3.84 8.10 27.79
CA CYS A 507 -3.33 9.47 27.90
C CYS A 507 -3.99 10.32 26.81
N CYS A 508 -5.24 10.70 27.05
CA CYS A 508 -6.05 11.41 26.07
C CYS A 508 -6.13 12.88 26.45
N GLU A 509 -5.74 13.77 25.53
CA GLU A 509 -5.95 15.21 25.65
C GLU A 509 -5.32 15.83 26.90
N LEU A 510 -4.07 15.44 27.14
CA LEU A 510 -3.34 15.79 28.35
C LEU A 510 -1.98 16.38 28.02
N ILE A 511 -1.25 15.76 27.09
CA ILE A 511 0.13 16.16 26.77
C ILE A 511 0.24 17.61 26.28
N GLU A 512 -0.79 18.13 25.63
CA GLU A 512 -0.84 19.51 25.14
C GLU A 512 -0.98 20.55 26.25
N HIS A 513 -1.43 20.13 27.43
CA HIS A 513 -1.56 20.98 28.60
C HIS A 513 -0.30 21.07 29.43
N LEU A 514 0.72 20.24 29.16
CA LEU A 514 1.95 20.15 29.93
C LEU A 514 2.92 21.32 29.62
N PRO A 515 3.15 22.27 30.55
CA PRO A 515 4.02 23.41 30.30
C PRO A 515 5.53 23.14 30.37
N SER A 516 5.99 22.04 31.00
CA SER A 516 7.37 21.90 31.48
C SER A 516 8.10 20.66 30.96
N ASP A 517 7.60 19.45 31.24
CA ASP A 517 8.35 18.20 31.04
C ASP A 517 7.45 17.00 30.65
N PRO A 518 6.96 16.96 29.40
CA PRO A 518 6.12 15.86 28.92
C PRO A 518 6.83 14.50 28.92
N MET A 519 8.17 14.45 28.81
CA MET A 519 8.89 13.17 28.90
C MET A 519 8.92 12.60 30.31
N HIS A 520 8.76 13.40 31.38
CA HIS A 520 8.60 12.85 32.73
C HIS A 520 7.38 11.93 32.81
N MET A 521 6.23 12.45 32.34
CA MET A 521 4.99 11.68 32.23
C MET A 521 5.21 10.40 31.42
N MET A 522 5.82 10.50 30.24
CA MET A 522 6.04 9.34 29.38
C MET A 522 6.94 8.27 30.03
N CYS A 523 7.93 8.69 30.83
CA CYS A 523 8.78 7.78 31.59
C CYS A 523 8.01 7.05 32.68
N GLU A 524 7.14 7.75 33.40
CA GLU A 524 6.30 7.15 34.43
C GLU A 524 5.24 6.23 33.83
N ILE A 525 4.62 6.59 32.70
CA ILE A 525 3.72 5.71 31.94
C ILE A 525 4.46 4.44 31.52
N ASN A 526 5.68 4.56 30.97
CA ASN A 526 6.50 3.39 30.66
C ASN A 526 6.72 2.54 31.91
N ARG A 527 7.08 3.13 33.05
CA ARG A 527 7.34 2.41 34.32
C ARG A 527 6.13 1.63 34.80
N ILE A 528 4.95 2.25 34.88
CA ILE A 528 3.74 1.64 35.45
C ILE A 528 3.06 0.62 34.52
N LEU A 529 3.41 0.61 33.23
CA LEU A 529 2.91 -0.39 32.29
C LEU A 529 3.65 -1.74 32.43
N LYS A 530 2.89 -2.84 32.39
CA LYS A 530 3.45 -4.21 32.28
C LYS A 530 4.31 -4.34 31.02
N PRO A 531 5.25 -5.30 30.96
CA PRO A 531 5.85 -5.71 29.69
C PRO A 531 4.77 -6.00 28.65
N ASP A 532 4.94 -5.51 27.42
CA ASP A 532 3.94 -5.55 26.35
C ASP A 532 2.61 -4.82 26.63
N GLY A 533 2.56 -4.02 27.70
CA GLY A 533 1.43 -3.15 28.01
C GLY A 533 1.21 -2.06 26.96
N THR A 534 -0.01 -1.53 26.91
CA THR A 534 -0.47 -0.63 25.85
C THR A 534 -0.67 0.79 26.36
N LEU A 535 -0.17 1.78 25.63
CA LEU A 535 -0.50 3.18 25.78
C LEU A 535 -1.41 3.60 24.62
N VAL A 536 -2.58 4.16 24.92
CA VAL A 536 -3.40 4.88 23.95
C VAL A 536 -3.20 6.37 24.21
N LEU A 537 -2.71 7.11 23.21
CA LEU A 537 -2.44 8.54 23.31
C LEU A 537 -3.24 9.28 22.25
N THR A 538 -3.99 10.28 22.68
CA THR A 538 -4.67 11.22 21.76
C THR A 538 -4.33 12.65 22.11
N THR A 539 -4.21 13.50 21.09
CA THR A 539 -3.92 14.94 21.26
C THR A 539 -4.28 15.69 19.97
N PRO A 540 -4.60 16.99 20.01
CA PRO A 540 -4.82 17.79 18.83
C PRO A 540 -3.61 17.83 17.89
N ASN A 541 -3.89 17.94 16.58
CA ASN A 541 -2.89 17.96 15.52
C ASN A 541 -2.61 19.38 15.01
N ILE A 542 -1.44 19.91 15.34
CA ILE A 542 -0.98 21.23 14.85
C ILE A 542 -0.72 21.23 13.33
N ALA A 543 -0.61 20.06 12.70
CA ALA A 543 -0.37 19.88 11.26
C ALA A 543 -1.64 19.54 10.46
N SER A 544 -2.82 19.69 11.06
CA SER A 544 -4.12 19.42 10.43
C SER A 544 -4.41 20.34 9.23
N ALA A 545 -5.32 19.92 8.33
CA ALA A 545 -5.76 20.73 7.19
C ALA A 545 -6.32 22.09 7.63
N ARG A 546 -7.06 22.11 8.75
CA ARG A 546 -7.54 23.35 9.39
C ARG A 546 -6.38 24.25 9.81
N ALA A 547 -5.37 23.71 10.52
CA ALA A 547 -4.23 24.50 10.99
C ALA A 547 -3.43 25.08 9.82
N VAL A 548 -3.21 24.30 8.76
CA VAL A 548 -2.58 24.78 7.52
C VAL A 548 -3.41 25.88 6.86
N SER A 549 -4.74 25.72 6.80
CA SER A 549 -5.66 26.75 6.29
C SER A 549 -5.56 28.04 7.07
N ALA A 550 -5.52 27.95 8.41
CA ALA A 550 -5.40 29.08 9.31
C ALA A 550 -4.08 29.84 9.09
N ILE A 551 -2.95 29.13 9.03
CA ILE A 551 -1.62 29.73 8.79
C ILE A 551 -1.61 30.52 7.48
N LEU A 552 -2.10 29.92 6.40
CA LEU A 552 -2.10 30.54 5.08
C LEU A 552 -3.01 31.76 4.98
N GLN A 553 -3.96 31.90 5.89
CA GLN A 553 -4.84 33.06 6.03
C GLN A 553 -4.39 34.04 7.12
N GLY A 554 -3.25 33.79 7.78
CA GLY A 554 -2.71 34.64 8.85
C GLY A 554 -3.37 34.46 10.22
N PHE A 555 -4.12 33.37 10.42
CA PHE A 555 -4.75 33.02 11.70
C PHE A 555 -3.87 32.04 12.52
N HIS A 556 -4.13 31.99 13.83
CA HIS A 556 -3.42 31.10 14.75
C HIS A 556 -3.75 29.61 14.46
N PRO A 557 -2.75 28.71 14.36
CA PRO A 557 -2.96 27.33 13.92
C PRO A 557 -3.58 26.41 14.98
N MET A 558 -3.32 26.64 16.28
CA MET A 558 -3.82 25.75 17.33
C MET A 558 -5.35 25.66 17.34
N LEU A 559 -5.87 24.50 17.76
CA LEU A 559 -7.30 24.24 17.82
C LEU A 559 -7.97 25.02 18.97
N PHE A 560 -7.27 25.18 20.09
CA PHE A 560 -7.74 25.90 21.27
C PHE A 560 -6.72 26.94 21.77
N PRO A 561 -6.50 28.03 21.02
CA PRO A 561 -5.44 28.99 21.33
C PRO A 561 -5.84 30.05 22.37
N ALA A 562 -7.14 30.16 22.68
CA ALA A 562 -7.67 31.28 23.45
C ALA A 562 -7.59 31.00 24.96
N TYR A 563 -7.27 32.05 25.72
CA TYR A 563 -7.49 32.04 27.16
C TYR A 563 -8.99 32.00 27.43
N LEU A 564 -9.40 31.08 28.30
CA LEU A 564 -10.77 30.99 28.75
C LEU A 564 -11.02 32.08 29.80
N ARG A 565 -12.22 32.68 29.74
CA ARG A 565 -12.62 33.67 30.76
C ARG A 565 -12.63 32.95 32.11
N PRO A 566 -12.01 33.52 33.16
CA PRO A 566 -12.11 32.96 34.49
C PRO A 566 -13.57 32.75 34.86
N ASN A 567 -13.88 31.61 35.49
CA ASN A 567 -15.20 31.42 36.07
C ASN A 567 -15.39 32.42 37.25
N PRO A 568 -16.60 32.60 37.81
CA PRO A 568 -16.82 33.49 38.95
C PRO A 568 -15.98 33.17 40.20
N ALA A 569 -15.39 31.97 40.29
CA ALA A 569 -14.48 31.54 41.35
C ALA A 569 -12.99 31.86 41.05
N GLY A 570 -12.67 32.46 39.89
CA GLY A 570 -11.32 32.83 39.50
C GLY A 570 -10.49 31.69 38.88
N GLU A 571 -11.09 30.52 38.66
CA GLU A 571 -10.41 29.38 38.05
C GLU A 571 -10.49 29.47 36.51
N THR A 572 -9.40 29.12 35.85
CA THR A 572 -9.31 29.03 34.38
C THR A 572 -9.06 27.59 33.97
N GLU A 573 -9.85 27.07 33.03
CA GLU A 573 -9.54 25.82 32.33
C GLU A 573 -8.16 25.89 31.66
N ALA A 574 -7.45 24.75 31.62
CA ALA A 574 -6.10 24.68 31.11
C ALA A 574 -6.05 24.97 29.60
N ARG A 575 -5.25 25.96 29.20
CA ARG A 575 -4.97 26.21 27.78
C ARG A 575 -4.05 25.14 27.20
N HIS A 576 -3.99 25.04 25.87
CA HIS A 576 -2.95 24.27 25.20
C HIS A 576 -1.64 25.05 25.27
N ASN A 577 -0.62 24.48 25.90
CA ASN A 577 0.73 25.04 25.95
C ASN A 577 1.53 24.64 24.69
N ARG A 578 1.32 23.42 24.19
CA ARG A 578 1.93 22.93 22.94
C ARG A 578 1.05 21.87 22.29
N GLU A 579 0.59 22.11 21.06
CA GLU A 579 0.00 21.04 20.23
C GLU A 579 1.10 20.34 19.42
N TYR A 580 0.87 19.07 19.09
CA TYR A 580 1.88 18.21 18.47
C TYR A 580 1.49 17.86 17.03
N SER A 581 2.48 17.52 16.21
CA SER A 581 2.28 16.83 14.94
C SER A 581 2.33 15.31 15.13
N SER A 582 1.72 14.54 14.22
CA SER A 582 1.77 13.07 14.27
C SER A 582 3.21 12.53 14.26
N ARG A 583 4.14 13.24 13.61
CA ARG A 583 5.55 12.90 13.61
C ARG A 583 6.18 13.07 15.00
N GLU A 584 5.91 14.18 15.68
CA GLU A 584 6.41 14.40 17.05
C GLU A 584 5.82 13.38 18.03
N VAL A 585 4.54 13.01 17.89
CA VAL A 585 3.92 11.94 18.70
C VAL A 585 4.61 10.60 18.47
N LYS A 586 4.94 10.26 17.21
CA LYS A 586 5.72 9.06 16.88
C LYS A 586 7.09 9.09 17.56
N ASP A 587 7.82 10.18 17.43
CA ASP A 587 9.16 10.33 17.99
C ASP A 587 9.12 10.29 19.53
N LEU A 588 8.08 10.87 20.15
CA LEU A 588 7.81 10.81 21.60
C LEU A 588 7.61 9.36 22.08
N LEU A 589 6.77 8.58 21.39
CA LEU A 589 6.52 7.18 21.74
C LEU A 589 7.81 6.34 21.63
N GLU A 590 8.55 6.48 20.54
CA GLU A 590 9.78 5.74 20.31
C GLU A 590 10.88 6.08 21.33
N ASN A 591 11.03 7.37 21.66
CA ASN A 591 11.98 7.83 22.68
C ASN A 591 11.60 7.33 24.08
N SER A 592 10.31 7.12 24.32
CA SER A 592 9.78 6.62 25.60
C SER A 592 9.74 5.10 25.69
N GLY A 593 10.31 4.37 24.71
CA GLY A 593 10.45 2.91 24.75
C GLY A 593 9.25 2.13 24.17
N PHE A 594 8.34 2.81 23.48
CA PHE A 594 7.18 2.19 22.83
C PHE A 594 7.46 1.87 21.36
N GLU A 595 6.91 0.75 20.90
CA GLU A 595 6.69 0.46 19.48
C GLU A 595 5.36 1.10 19.06
N VAL A 596 5.36 1.88 17.98
CA VAL A 596 4.13 2.49 17.46
C VAL A 596 3.34 1.42 16.70
N VAL A 597 2.20 1.04 17.26
CA VAL A 597 1.28 0.04 16.69
C VAL A 597 0.30 0.70 15.71
N THR A 598 -0.26 1.83 16.12
CA THR A 598 -1.19 2.63 15.32
C THR A 598 -0.78 4.08 15.44
N LEU A 599 -0.79 4.80 14.32
CA LEU A 599 -0.72 6.25 14.27
C LEU A 599 -1.64 6.69 13.14
N GLU A 600 -2.67 7.44 13.47
CA GLU A 600 -3.65 7.92 12.50
C GLU A 600 -4.14 9.31 12.92
N THR A 601 -4.86 9.97 12.01
CA THR A 601 -5.55 11.22 12.34
C THR A 601 -6.99 11.16 11.87
N GLY A 602 -7.88 11.80 12.60
CA GLY A 602 -9.30 11.84 12.26
C GLY A 602 -9.94 13.17 12.64
N PRO A 603 -11.25 13.32 12.36
CA PRO A 603 -12.02 14.41 12.90
C PRO A 603 -11.90 14.42 14.43
N PHE A 604 -11.79 15.61 14.98
CA PHE A 604 -11.78 15.82 16.43
C PHE A 604 -13.18 16.23 16.93
N ARG A 605 -14.00 16.79 16.03
CA ARG A 605 -15.41 17.14 16.20
C ARG A 605 -16.22 16.64 15.00
N ASP A 606 -17.51 16.37 15.21
CA ASP A 606 -18.39 15.80 14.18
C ASP A 606 -19.00 16.87 13.27
N GLU A 607 -18.14 17.57 12.51
CA GLU A 607 -18.58 18.54 11.50
C GLU A 607 -17.76 18.35 10.22
N PRO A 608 -18.39 18.05 9.06
CA PRO A 608 -17.70 18.10 7.79
C PRO A 608 -17.23 19.54 7.53
N LYS A 609 -15.94 19.72 7.24
CA LYS A 609 -15.32 21.04 6.98
C LYS A 609 -14.89 21.17 5.51
N PRO A 610 -15.82 21.23 4.54
CA PRO A 610 -15.50 21.36 3.12
C PRO A 610 -14.73 22.65 2.80
N GLU A 611 -14.77 23.66 3.67
CA GLU A 611 -14.00 24.90 3.55
C GLU A 611 -12.49 24.70 3.56
N TYR A 612 -11.97 23.54 3.98
CA TYR A 612 -10.54 23.21 3.93
C TYR A 612 -10.16 22.33 2.73
N ALA A 613 -11.10 22.00 1.84
CA ALA A 613 -10.82 21.23 0.64
C ALA A 613 -9.80 21.93 -0.29
N TRP A 614 -9.70 23.27 -0.22
CA TRP A 614 -8.65 23.98 -0.96
C TRP A 614 -7.25 23.73 -0.38
N VAL A 615 -7.12 23.39 0.89
CA VAL A 615 -5.85 22.96 1.48
C VAL A 615 -5.49 21.58 0.96
N GLU A 616 -6.44 20.66 0.85
CA GLU A 616 -6.20 19.38 0.19
C GLU A 616 -5.80 19.59 -1.27
N HIS A 617 -6.47 20.50 -1.99
CA HIS A 617 -6.07 20.90 -3.33
C HIS A 617 -4.67 21.52 -3.38
N LEU A 618 -4.29 22.31 -2.39
CA LEU A 618 -2.95 22.90 -2.25
C LEU A 618 -1.91 21.81 -1.99
N LEU A 619 -2.20 20.87 -1.09
CA LEU A 619 -1.34 19.72 -0.81
C LEU A 619 -1.19 18.85 -2.06
N ASP A 620 -2.27 18.61 -2.80
CA ASP A 620 -2.25 17.89 -4.08
C ASP A 620 -1.42 18.65 -5.13
N ARG A 621 -1.62 19.98 -5.23
CA ARG A 621 -0.89 20.85 -6.14
C ARG A 621 0.62 20.87 -5.89
N TYR A 622 1.06 20.72 -4.64
CA TYR A 622 2.47 20.70 -4.27
C TYR A 622 2.98 19.31 -3.86
N ILE A 623 2.18 18.26 -4.03
CA ILE A 623 2.51 16.86 -3.78
C ILE A 623 2.99 16.64 -2.34
N LEU A 624 2.31 17.28 -1.41
CA LEU A 624 2.56 17.09 -0.01
C LEU A 624 1.61 16.01 0.51
N PRO A 625 2.07 15.12 1.42
CA PRO A 625 1.22 14.08 1.98
C PRO A 625 -0.06 14.65 2.59
N LYS A 626 -1.19 14.06 2.18
CA LYS A 626 -2.53 14.26 2.78
C LYS A 626 -2.78 13.36 3.98
N GLU A 627 -1.90 12.38 4.21
CA GLU A 627 -1.89 11.57 5.42
C GLU A 627 -1.67 12.45 6.65
N HIS A 628 -2.26 12.04 7.76
CA HIS A 628 -2.10 12.71 9.06
C HIS A 628 -2.56 14.18 9.09
N ARG A 629 -3.60 14.53 8.32
CA ARG A 629 -4.18 15.89 8.25
C ARG A 629 -5.48 16.08 9.01
N GLY A 630 -5.97 15.06 9.70
CA GLY A 630 -7.10 15.17 10.62
C GLY A 630 -6.77 16.07 11.82
N GLU A 631 -7.81 16.59 12.48
CA GLU A 631 -7.70 17.52 13.61
C GLU A 631 -7.18 16.85 14.88
N GLY A 632 -7.44 15.56 15.08
CA GLY A 632 -6.94 14.77 16.21
C GLY A 632 -5.91 13.75 15.77
N ILE A 633 -4.88 13.55 16.59
CA ILE A 633 -3.93 12.44 16.49
C ILE A 633 -4.43 11.32 17.39
N TYR A 634 -4.46 10.11 16.85
CA TYR A 634 -4.75 8.90 17.60
C TYR A 634 -3.57 7.94 17.46
N ALA A 635 -2.93 7.61 18.57
CA ALA A 635 -1.74 6.79 18.60
C ALA A 635 -1.86 5.65 19.62
N VAL A 636 -1.38 4.46 19.25
CA VAL A 636 -1.27 3.31 20.13
C VAL A 636 0.19 2.87 20.18
N GLY A 637 0.78 2.91 21.38
CA GLY A 637 2.13 2.45 21.65
C GLY A 637 2.13 1.14 22.44
N ARG A 638 2.98 0.19 22.07
CA ARG A 638 3.23 -1.02 22.86
C ARG A 638 4.56 -0.94 23.57
N LYS A 639 4.59 -1.12 24.88
CA LYS A 639 5.83 -1.10 25.66
C LYS A 639 6.70 -2.29 25.28
N ARG A 640 7.87 -2.05 24.68
CA ARG A 640 8.84 -3.10 24.33
C ARG A 640 10.12 -3.05 25.16
N ARG A 641 10.44 -1.89 25.70
CA ARG A 641 11.68 -1.63 26.44
C ARG A 641 11.51 -0.45 27.38
N GLY A 642 12.52 -0.21 28.20
CA GLY A 642 12.63 1.04 28.97
C GLY A 642 12.83 2.25 28.07
N VAL A 643 12.81 3.43 28.68
CA VAL A 643 12.99 4.73 28.02
C VAL A 643 14.31 4.76 27.25
N ARG A 644 14.25 5.13 25.98
CA ARG A 644 15.41 5.21 25.08
C ARG A 644 16.17 6.52 25.26
N GLU A 645 15.44 7.63 25.32
CA GLU A 645 16.01 8.98 25.35
C GLU A 645 15.11 9.89 26.20
N ARG A 646 15.56 10.24 27.41
CA ARG A 646 14.77 11.05 28.36
C ARG A 646 14.63 12.53 27.95
N TYR A 647 15.64 13.06 27.28
CA TYR A 647 15.74 14.47 26.87
C TYR A 647 16.05 14.59 25.38
N PRO A 648 15.12 14.23 24.50
CA PRO A 648 15.36 14.26 23.06
C PRO A 648 15.49 15.70 22.55
N SER A 649 16.47 15.93 21.69
CA SER A 649 16.82 17.28 21.21
C SER A 649 15.70 17.96 20.43
N TRP A 650 14.79 17.21 19.81
CA TRP A 650 13.65 17.82 19.09
C TRP A 650 12.62 18.46 20.03
N LEU A 651 12.60 18.05 21.31
CA LEU A 651 11.64 18.53 22.31
C LEU A 651 12.27 19.50 23.33
N TYR A 652 13.55 19.33 23.67
CA TYR A 652 14.27 20.11 24.69
C TYR A 652 15.45 20.93 24.13
N ALA A 653 15.38 21.39 22.87
CA ALA A 653 16.44 22.17 22.22
C ALA A 653 16.63 23.58 22.80
#